data_AF-A0A9P3GAT3-F1
#
_entry.id   AF-A0A9P3GAT3-F1
#
_cell.length_a   1.000
_cell.length_b   1.000
_cell.length_c   1.000
_cell.angle_alpha   90.00
_cell.angle_beta   90.00
_cell.angle_gamma   90.00
#
_symmetry.space_group_name_H-M   'P 1'
#
loop_
_entity.id
_entity.type
_entity.pdbx_description
1 polymer ?
#
loop_
_entity_poly.entity_id
_entity_poly.type
_entity_poly.pdbx_seq_one_letter_code
_entity_poly.pdbx_strand_id
1 'polypeptide(L)'
;MAPVHYPKPGGVEPPGGVSTQLVCWRAIDPSPLRISLSELPCLSHSAGGVRIYSRTPDGFVREFCNNTAAETLDDALLHKKLDIVDHRTGWFPGQQMFQSSPDSALCSFAWAAWSQSVFYQDDSGNLHEWQHLNEWKKTGFMQERCLVGTNIAAVYSSDGAQVVLFFQDDEGWVCSRTATVKAMSYWVWKDAKRIAKAVPGTGIGATATNDLKDIRLFFQDEQKKLCEYKGAFGADINVNMTPAPNGLSVPFDYEVGDITAISWGANSQIRVYLQDKKYTIVEYVCDGGKWQPNLGNFSHNGLPDTDIIAYVRNEGGKNGFCVVIIWTGSDQELYQSVWSTAAGKWSSPMSIGSVRGMGEMAGSWTGQNHFREYRKDERSLDKIHLCVMNNVIAGFKLEWSGDNKDPWFGRDAGKDARVLKLKPDEDITAVWYAEDPDRQRVTGLRFQTTEGNISLWYGQEGREANVWTHGGHALAGFQGCCAGDVLTGLAPIWSTRNRGLDAAQLQAVDAQSKVLEAAAADARLKYIALKAAADELHAREEQRVAGSARAAMQAVVEMARWVAYLHDLSVAASKAPLGGPADRAKDIAAKQRACSEAADKLEDAFKTMCGVCDALKAEGNTLTQKLKDAFGKVKAANTSLHKLYSKLSVSVRSLEDTKNLLEGRELRNAMTDLTDAEATRKQREAELTKANDGGESYAVRKAETNKSTADKAAREAKTRHDTVTKQLDTLARSLAAIAKSSTDAHTDIGDITQTQAELDALLRAQNARDAAATDLAAAAAAIHRASGPLDAQGTAPKFAAALLAIVAETKKVERLARAMPVDGVDYALLEKTLAQIVKGQ
;
A
#
# COMPACT_ATOMS: atom_id res chain seq x y z
N MET A 1 58.68 0.46 25.38
CA MET A 1 57.76 0.84 24.28
C MET A 1 56.61 1.61 24.90
N ALA A 2 56.52 2.91 24.60
CA ALA A 2 55.54 3.81 25.21
C ALA A 2 54.14 3.61 24.63
N PRO A 3 53.07 3.82 25.40
CA PRO A 3 51.70 3.73 24.90
C PRO A 3 51.41 4.93 23.99
N VAL A 4 50.88 4.63 22.80
CA VAL A 4 50.48 5.64 21.80
C VAL A 4 49.22 6.34 22.30
N HIS A 5 49.33 7.63 22.63
CA HIS A 5 48.19 8.50 22.90
C HIS A 5 47.53 8.92 21.59
N TYR A 6 46.25 8.60 21.42
CA TYR A 6 45.41 9.17 20.36
C TYR A 6 44.98 10.59 20.74
N PRO A 7 45.04 11.57 19.82
CA PRO A 7 44.53 12.91 20.09
C PRO A 7 42.99 12.91 20.17
N LYS A 8 42.45 13.65 21.13
CA LYS A 8 41.00 13.95 21.22
C LYS A 8 40.53 14.61 19.91
N PRO A 9 39.41 14.18 19.31
CA PRO A 9 38.81 14.92 18.21
C PRO A 9 38.29 16.27 18.74
N GLY A 10 38.73 17.36 18.10
CA GLY A 10 38.19 18.68 18.33
C GLY A 10 36.71 18.71 17.94
N GLY A 11 35.90 19.35 18.79
CA GLY A 11 34.48 19.55 18.55
C GLY A 11 34.27 20.44 17.31
N VAL A 12 33.83 19.82 16.23
CA VAL A 12 33.16 20.48 15.11
C VAL A 12 31.77 19.85 15.06
N GLU A 13 30.73 20.66 15.20
CA GLU A 13 29.35 20.21 14.96
C GLU A 13 29.25 19.64 13.54
N PRO A 14 28.66 18.45 13.32
CA PRO A 14 28.54 17.89 11.98
C PRO A 14 27.44 18.64 11.20
N PRO A 15 27.74 19.27 10.04
CA PRO A 15 26.73 19.66 9.08
C PRO A 15 26.47 18.45 8.18
N GLY A 16 25.33 17.79 8.36
CA GLY A 16 24.90 16.73 7.44
C GLY A 16 23.96 15.74 8.10
N GLY A 17 22.68 15.79 7.73
CA GLY A 17 21.73 14.73 8.03
C GLY A 17 22.22 13.42 7.40
N VAL A 18 22.24 12.36 8.19
CA VAL A 18 22.44 10.99 7.68
C VAL A 18 21.11 10.59 7.04
N SER A 19 21.13 10.28 5.74
CA SER A 19 19.99 9.69 5.03
C SER A 19 20.05 8.17 5.24
N THR A 20 18.96 7.58 5.75
CA THR A 20 18.88 6.14 6.03
C THR A 20 18.12 5.44 4.93
N GLN A 21 18.71 4.44 4.27
CA GLN A 21 18.27 3.95 2.95
C GLN A 21 18.10 2.43 2.93
N LEU A 22 17.09 1.93 2.21
CA LEU A 22 16.71 0.52 2.25
C LEU A 22 16.28 -0.07 0.89
N VAL A 23 16.50 -1.37 0.76
CA VAL A 23 16.30 -2.24 -0.41
C VAL A 23 15.69 -3.56 0.03
N CYS A 24 14.82 -4.18 -0.77
CA CYS A 24 14.37 -5.58 -0.57
C CYS A 24 14.36 -6.40 -1.88
N TRP A 25 14.29 -7.74 -1.73
CA TRP A 25 14.76 -8.75 -2.66
C TRP A 25 13.70 -9.69 -3.32
N ARG A 26 14.12 -10.54 -4.30
CA ARG A 26 13.45 -11.46 -5.24
C ARG A 26 13.87 -12.92 -5.06
N ALA A 27 13.03 -13.78 -4.49
CA ALA A 27 13.02 -15.18 -4.92
C ALA A 27 12.35 -15.31 -6.29
N ILE A 28 12.89 -16.19 -7.15
CA ILE A 28 12.36 -16.50 -8.49
C ILE A 28 10.95 -17.16 -8.45
N ASP A 29 10.35 -17.37 -7.28
CA ASP A 29 8.98 -17.88 -7.07
C ASP A 29 8.55 -17.59 -5.61
N PRO A 30 7.26 -17.73 -5.19
CA PRO A 30 6.70 -17.12 -3.98
C PRO A 30 7.37 -17.66 -2.72
N SER A 31 8.41 -16.96 -2.27
CA SER A 31 8.96 -17.12 -0.94
C SER A 31 8.24 -16.17 0.01
N PRO A 32 8.25 -16.53 1.30
CA PRO A 32 7.12 -16.24 2.16
C PRO A 32 7.51 -15.11 3.08
N LEU A 33 6.84 -13.98 2.85
CA LEU A 33 7.01 -12.70 3.51
C LEU A 33 8.20 -11.87 3.02
N ARG A 34 7.88 -10.84 2.23
CA ARG A 34 8.83 -9.77 1.87
C ARG A 34 8.67 -8.60 2.82
N ILE A 35 9.76 -8.01 3.28
CA ILE A 35 9.74 -6.97 4.32
C ILE A 35 10.59 -5.79 3.89
N SER A 36 10.01 -4.59 3.90
CA SER A 36 10.68 -3.28 3.73
C SER A 36 10.54 -2.42 4.98
N LEU A 37 11.26 -1.30 5.05
CA LEU A 37 11.34 -0.39 6.19
C LEU A 37 11.43 1.05 5.72
N SER A 38 10.66 1.93 6.36
CA SER A 38 10.88 3.37 6.33
C SER A 38 11.27 3.85 7.73
N GLU A 39 12.38 4.58 7.81
CA GLU A 39 12.74 5.33 9.01
C GLU A 39 12.29 6.77 8.90
N LEU A 40 11.48 7.20 9.87
CA LEU A 40 11.13 8.60 10.02
C LEU A 40 12.36 9.37 10.54
N PRO A 41 12.94 10.31 9.77
CA PRO A 41 14.10 11.07 10.25
C PRO A 41 13.69 11.92 11.46
N CYS A 42 14.47 11.82 12.55
CA CYS A 42 14.29 12.62 13.75
C CYS A 42 14.85 14.05 13.55
N LEU A 43 14.09 14.91 12.88
CA LEU A 43 14.25 16.35 13.06
C LEU A 43 13.44 16.74 14.30
N SER A 44 14.15 17.06 15.38
CA SER A 44 13.68 17.70 16.63
C SER A 44 12.22 17.49 17.05
N HIS A 45 11.98 16.78 18.16
CA HIS A 45 10.77 16.93 19.00
C HIS A 45 9.41 16.50 18.38
N SER A 46 9.36 15.63 17.37
CA SER A 46 8.08 15.00 16.97
C SER A 46 8.21 13.49 16.68
N ALA A 47 7.46 12.70 17.46
CA ALA A 47 6.78 11.41 17.23
C ALA A 47 7.13 10.44 16.07
N GLY A 48 8.33 10.46 15.49
CA GLY A 48 8.72 9.54 14.40
C GLY A 48 9.26 8.21 14.92
N GLY A 49 8.49 7.14 14.80
CA GLY A 49 8.94 5.77 15.05
C GLY A 49 9.56 5.10 13.81
N VAL A 50 10.02 3.86 13.97
CA VAL A 50 10.39 2.97 12.87
C VAL A 50 9.12 2.39 12.25
N ARG A 51 9.09 2.20 10.93
CA ARG A 51 7.99 1.54 10.23
C ARG A 51 8.56 0.44 9.34
N ILE A 52 7.91 -0.71 9.36
CA ILE A 52 8.23 -1.88 8.56
C ILE A 52 7.00 -2.23 7.74
N TYR A 53 7.16 -2.50 6.46
CA TYR A 53 6.12 -2.98 5.56
C TYR A 53 6.40 -4.44 5.21
N SER A 54 5.57 -5.35 5.71
CA SER A 54 5.62 -6.75 5.30
C SER A 54 4.56 -7.03 4.25
N ARG A 55 4.83 -7.94 3.33
CA ARG A 55 3.87 -8.41 2.34
C ARG A 55 3.49 -9.85 2.62
N THR A 56 2.19 -10.12 2.68
CA THR A 56 1.62 -11.47 2.76
C THR A 56 1.66 -12.17 1.39
N PRO A 57 1.39 -13.49 1.30
CA PRO A 57 1.54 -14.24 0.06
C PRO A 57 0.43 -13.94 -0.94
N ASP A 58 -0.72 -13.50 -0.45
CA ASP A 58 -1.82 -12.95 -1.26
C ASP A 58 -1.57 -11.50 -1.68
N GLY A 59 -0.36 -10.96 -1.47
CA GLY A 59 0.07 -9.65 -1.95
C GLY A 59 -0.36 -8.46 -1.09
N PHE A 60 -1.03 -8.66 0.04
CA PHE A 60 -1.34 -7.56 0.96
C PHE A 60 -0.10 -7.08 1.70
N VAL A 61 0.21 -5.80 1.55
CA VAL A 61 1.21 -5.11 2.34
C VAL A 61 0.59 -4.65 3.66
N ARG A 62 1.31 -4.87 4.76
CA ARG A 62 0.93 -4.53 6.14
C ARG A 62 2.05 -3.76 6.80
N GLU A 63 1.68 -2.78 7.60
CA GLU A 63 2.61 -1.97 8.37
C GLU A 63 2.83 -2.54 9.79
N PHE A 64 4.07 -2.47 10.27
CA PHE A 64 4.50 -2.70 11.64
C PHE A 64 5.24 -1.46 12.12
N CYS A 65 4.84 -0.93 13.26
CA CYS A 65 5.34 0.33 13.80
C CYS A 65 6.15 0.06 15.06
N ASN A 66 7.30 0.72 15.23
CA ASN A 66 7.97 0.81 16.51
C ASN A 66 8.06 2.28 16.95
N ASN A 67 7.41 2.63 18.07
CA ASN A 67 7.46 3.99 18.61
C ASN A 67 8.40 4.12 19.83
N THR A 68 9.50 3.37 19.87
CA THR A 68 10.51 3.54 20.93
C THR A 68 11.08 4.95 20.86
N ALA A 69 10.82 5.71 21.93
CA ALA A 69 11.26 7.10 22.08
C ALA A 69 12.79 7.20 21.91
N ALA A 70 13.26 8.29 21.28
CA ALA A 70 14.68 8.51 21.08
C ALA A 70 15.43 8.57 22.43
N GLU A 71 14.81 9.16 23.45
CA GLU A 71 15.39 9.29 24.79
C GLU A 71 15.64 7.92 25.44
N THR A 72 14.79 6.93 25.18
CA THR A 72 14.95 5.56 25.71
C THR A 72 16.17 4.88 25.10
N LEU A 73 16.41 5.10 23.81
CA LEU A 73 17.58 4.53 23.13
C LEU A 73 18.85 5.29 23.53
N ASP A 74 18.75 6.61 23.68
CA ASP A 74 19.85 7.48 24.11
C ASP A 74 20.35 7.10 25.50
N ASP A 75 19.43 6.86 26.44
CA ASP A 75 19.74 6.44 27.81
C ASP A 75 20.46 5.07 27.82
N ALA A 76 20.01 4.14 26.97
CA ALA A 76 20.63 2.84 26.84
C ALA A 76 22.04 2.89 26.24
N LEU A 77 22.25 3.76 25.24
CA LEU A 77 23.56 4.02 24.65
C LEU A 77 24.49 4.68 25.67
N LEU A 78 24.02 5.69 26.40
CA LEU A 78 24.77 6.40 27.44
C LEU A 78 25.27 5.45 28.52
N HIS A 79 24.43 4.50 28.93
CA HIS A 79 24.76 3.54 29.97
C HIS A 79 25.49 2.29 29.47
N LYS A 80 25.71 2.14 28.15
CA LYS A 80 26.28 0.94 27.51
C LYS A 80 25.50 -0.34 27.83
N LYS A 81 24.19 -0.23 27.99
CA LYS A 81 23.30 -1.33 28.37
C LYS A 81 22.30 -1.61 27.24
N LEU A 82 22.81 -2.04 26.09
CA LEU A 82 21.97 -2.47 24.97
C LEU A 82 21.00 -3.58 25.38
N ASP A 83 21.40 -4.45 26.30
CA ASP A 83 20.59 -5.56 26.81
C ASP A 83 19.39 -5.11 27.69
N ILE A 84 19.29 -3.81 28.05
CA ILE A 84 18.20 -3.26 28.88
C ILE A 84 17.04 -2.70 28.05
N VAL A 85 17.27 -2.28 26.80
CA VAL A 85 16.15 -1.92 25.92
C VAL A 85 15.53 -3.23 25.46
N ASP A 86 14.42 -3.62 26.07
CA ASP A 86 13.61 -4.68 25.49
C ASP A 86 13.06 -4.13 24.17
N HIS A 87 13.76 -4.44 23.07
CA HIS A 87 13.43 -3.97 21.73
C HIS A 87 12.10 -4.50 21.22
N ARG A 88 11.43 -5.43 21.94
CA ARG A 88 10.02 -5.78 21.71
C ARG A 88 9.08 -4.67 22.12
N THR A 89 9.49 -3.85 23.10
CA THR A 89 8.69 -2.73 23.59
C THR A 89 8.51 -1.71 22.48
N GLY A 90 7.25 -1.37 22.21
CA GLY A 90 6.92 -0.35 21.23
C GLY A 90 6.61 -0.87 19.82
N TRP A 91 6.79 -2.16 19.52
CA TRP A 91 6.29 -2.77 18.29
C TRP A 91 4.77 -2.97 18.35
N PHE A 92 4.03 -2.51 17.34
CA PHE A 92 2.60 -2.73 17.19
C PHE A 92 2.21 -2.76 15.69
N PRO A 93 1.11 -3.44 15.31
CA PRO A 93 0.59 -3.38 13.95
C PRO A 93 0.16 -1.96 13.57
N GLY A 94 0.61 -1.49 12.41
CA GLY A 94 0.14 -0.24 11.81
C GLY A 94 -1.27 -0.36 11.22
N GLN A 95 -1.86 0.77 10.84
CA GLN A 95 -3.18 0.80 10.21
C GLN A 95 -3.11 0.62 8.70
N GLN A 96 -1.93 0.80 8.10
CA GLN A 96 -1.81 0.81 6.66
C GLN A 96 -1.86 -0.60 6.06
N MET A 97 -2.73 -0.76 5.08
CA MET A 97 -2.87 -1.96 4.27
C MET A 97 -3.17 -1.60 2.82
N PHE A 98 -2.43 -2.17 1.87
CA PHE A 98 -2.68 -2.01 0.44
C PHE A 98 -2.28 -3.27 -0.33
N GLN A 99 -2.79 -3.41 -1.56
CA GLN A 99 -2.51 -4.57 -2.41
C GLN A 99 -1.29 -4.31 -3.28
N SER A 100 -0.42 -5.32 -3.36
CA SER A 100 0.71 -5.42 -4.28
C SER A 100 0.69 -6.80 -4.96
N SER A 101 1.61 -7.02 -5.90
CA SER A 101 1.84 -8.35 -6.45
C SER A 101 2.42 -9.31 -5.40
N PRO A 102 2.00 -10.59 -5.37
CA PRO A 102 2.66 -11.68 -4.67
C PRO A 102 4.14 -11.88 -5.01
N ASP A 103 4.66 -11.24 -6.05
CA ASP A 103 6.07 -11.24 -6.43
C ASP A 103 6.77 -9.91 -6.18
N SER A 104 6.03 -8.83 -5.89
CA SER A 104 6.57 -7.50 -5.58
C SER A 104 7.62 -7.51 -4.46
N ALA A 105 8.83 -7.05 -4.75
CA ALA A 105 9.69 -6.50 -3.70
C ALA A 105 9.06 -5.22 -3.14
N LEU A 106 9.43 -4.85 -1.92
CA LEU A 106 9.00 -3.60 -1.31
C LEU A 106 10.22 -2.71 -1.09
N CYS A 107 10.14 -1.44 -1.39
CA CYS A 107 11.17 -0.48 -0.99
C CYS A 107 10.49 0.70 -0.35
N SER A 108 10.98 1.15 0.78
CA SER A 108 10.42 2.31 1.44
C SER A 108 11.50 3.18 2.03
N PHE A 109 11.17 4.45 2.18
CA PHE A 109 11.99 5.40 2.88
C PHE A 109 11.10 6.51 3.43
N ALA A 110 11.63 7.23 4.40
CA ALA A 110 11.01 8.43 4.90
C ALA A 110 12.01 9.58 5.00
N TRP A 111 11.56 10.76 4.59
CA TRP A 111 12.38 11.96 4.50
C TRP A 111 11.90 13.08 5.43
N ALA A 112 10.74 12.89 6.07
CA ALA A 112 10.27 13.71 7.18
C ALA A 112 9.46 12.85 8.13
N ALA A 113 9.21 13.34 9.36
CA ALA A 113 8.44 12.65 10.39
C ALA A 113 7.04 12.18 9.94
N TRP A 114 6.46 12.82 8.92
CA TRP A 114 5.15 12.50 8.36
C TRP A 114 5.20 12.18 6.86
N SER A 115 6.40 12.08 6.27
CA SER A 115 6.55 11.92 4.83
C SER A 115 7.30 10.64 4.48
N GLN A 116 6.58 9.72 3.87
CA GLN A 116 7.05 8.36 3.58
C GLN A 116 6.59 7.93 2.19
N SER A 117 7.38 7.09 1.54
CA SER A 117 7.00 6.43 0.29
C SER A 117 7.29 4.95 0.37
N VAL A 118 6.40 4.14 -0.20
CA VAL A 118 6.54 2.70 -0.37
C VAL A 118 6.37 2.39 -1.86
N PHE A 119 7.40 1.84 -2.48
CA PHE A 119 7.42 1.36 -3.84
C PHE A 119 7.14 -0.14 -3.87
N TYR A 120 6.30 -0.53 -4.81
CA TYR A 120 5.83 -1.90 -4.96
C TYR A 120 5.47 -2.16 -6.43
N GLN A 121 5.37 -3.42 -6.83
CA GLN A 121 4.86 -3.84 -8.14
C GLN A 121 3.38 -4.22 -8.05
N ASP A 122 2.64 -3.91 -9.11
CA ASP A 122 1.35 -4.55 -9.36
C ASP A 122 1.53 -5.92 -10.04
N ASP A 123 0.43 -6.64 -10.24
CA ASP A 123 0.43 -7.96 -10.88
C ASP A 123 0.87 -7.93 -12.36
N SER A 124 0.93 -6.75 -12.98
CA SER A 124 1.49 -6.58 -14.33
C SER A 124 3.00 -6.40 -14.32
N GLY A 125 3.64 -6.43 -13.14
CA GLY A 125 5.05 -6.15 -12.97
C GLY A 125 5.40 -4.66 -13.02
N ASN A 126 4.43 -3.74 -13.11
CA ASN A 126 4.71 -2.30 -13.13
C ASN A 126 4.98 -1.79 -11.72
N LEU A 127 6.01 -0.93 -11.55
CA LEU A 127 6.25 -0.30 -10.24
C LEU A 127 5.29 0.87 -10.02
N HIS A 128 4.76 0.96 -8.81
CA HIS A 128 3.89 2.01 -8.29
C HIS A 128 4.46 2.56 -6.99
N GLU A 129 3.93 3.70 -6.56
CA GLU A 129 4.28 4.35 -5.31
C GLU A 129 3.02 4.57 -4.48
N TRP A 130 3.10 4.20 -3.21
CA TRP A 130 2.19 4.57 -2.15
C TRP A 130 2.87 5.61 -1.25
N GLN A 131 2.28 6.79 -1.10
CA GLN A 131 2.93 7.91 -0.40
C GLN A 131 2.07 8.39 0.76
N HIS A 132 2.72 8.66 1.89
CA HIS A 132 2.16 9.34 3.05
C HIS A 132 2.71 10.76 3.12
N LEU A 133 1.84 11.77 3.13
CA LEU A 133 2.21 13.17 3.43
C LEU A 133 1.37 13.68 4.61
N ASN A 134 0.05 13.64 4.44
CA ASN A 134 -0.97 13.84 5.48
C ASN A 134 -1.93 12.66 5.57
N GLU A 135 -2.04 11.91 4.47
CA GLU A 135 -2.81 10.70 4.31
C GLU A 135 -2.04 9.78 3.36
N TRP A 136 -2.32 8.49 3.43
CA TRP A 136 -1.81 7.50 2.50
C TRP A 136 -2.59 7.55 1.18
N LYS A 137 -1.87 7.68 0.06
CA LYS A 137 -2.46 7.67 -1.28
C LYS A 137 -1.55 7.00 -2.31
N LYS A 138 -2.15 6.39 -3.34
CA LYS A 138 -1.42 6.06 -4.57
C LYS A 138 -0.99 7.34 -5.24
N THR A 139 0.27 7.45 -5.65
CA THR A 139 0.70 8.55 -6.50
C THR A 139 0.45 8.22 -7.98
N GLY A 140 0.72 9.17 -8.87
CA GLY A 140 0.74 8.93 -10.32
C GLY A 140 2.04 8.27 -10.81
N PHE A 141 2.95 7.89 -9.91
CA PHE A 141 4.18 7.20 -10.30
C PHE A 141 3.86 5.82 -10.88
N MET A 142 4.37 5.57 -12.08
CA MET A 142 4.32 4.27 -12.74
C MET A 142 5.62 4.05 -13.52
N GLN A 143 6.27 2.91 -13.31
CA GLN A 143 7.36 2.43 -14.17
C GLN A 143 6.94 1.13 -14.84
N GLU A 144 6.78 1.18 -16.15
CA GLU A 144 6.50 0.02 -16.97
C GLU A 144 7.77 -0.78 -17.25
N ARG A 145 7.59 -1.99 -17.79
CA ARG A 145 8.68 -2.85 -18.28
C ARG A 145 9.71 -3.20 -17.19
N CYS A 146 9.26 -3.34 -15.95
CA CYS A 146 10.11 -3.90 -14.90
C CYS A 146 10.07 -5.43 -14.97
N LEU A 147 11.17 -6.07 -14.60
CA LEU A 147 11.16 -7.51 -14.36
C LEU A 147 10.16 -7.82 -13.24
N VAL A 148 9.28 -8.79 -13.43
CA VAL A 148 8.34 -9.23 -12.38
C VAL A 148 9.13 -9.72 -11.17
N GLY A 149 8.80 -9.14 -10.02
CA GLY A 149 9.49 -9.34 -8.77
C GLY A 149 10.86 -8.69 -8.67
N THR A 150 11.19 -7.71 -9.53
CA THR A 150 12.45 -6.96 -9.43
C THR A 150 12.67 -6.41 -8.03
N ASN A 151 13.93 -6.37 -7.63
CA ASN A 151 14.37 -5.70 -6.42
C ASN A 151 14.33 -4.21 -6.61
N ILE A 152 14.06 -3.52 -5.52
CA ILE A 152 13.86 -2.09 -5.53
C ILE A 152 14.74 -1.50 -4.44
N ALA A 153 15.51 -0.48 -4.82
CA ALA A 153 16.34 0.28 -3.92
C ALA A 153 16.04 1.76 -4.07
N ALA A 154 16.04 2.50 -2.98
CA ALA A 154 15.91 3.94 -3.05
C ALA A 154 16.98 4.64 -2.22
N VAL A 155 17.53 5.71 -2.79
CA VAL A 155 18.38 6.66 -2.08
C VAL A 155 17.77 8.06 -2.25
N TYR A 156 17.85 8.88 -1.22
CA TYR A 156 17.22 10.21 -1.22
C TYR A 156 18.11 11.26 -0.55
N SER A 157 17.90 12.53 -0.90
CA SER A 157 18.54 13.67 -0.21
C SER A 157 17.96 13.81 1.19
N SER A 158 18.70 14.42 2.10
CA SER A 158 18.33 14.58 3.52
C SER A 158 16.97 15.28 3.74
N ASP A 159 16.52 16.10 2.78
CA ASP A 159 15.24 16.79 2.77
C ASP A 159 14.16 16.09 1.90
N GLY A 160 14.49 14.98 1.24
CA GLY A 160 13.64 14.28 0.28
C GLY A 160 13.34 15.07 -1.00
N ALA A 161 14.07 16.16 -1.26
CA ALA A 161 13.93 16.94 -2.48
C ALA A 161 14.40 16.19 -3.73
N GLN A 162 15.31 15.23 -3.57
CA GLN A 162 15.88 14.41 -4.62
C GLN A 162 15.78 12.94 -4.24
N VAL A 163 15.42 12.11 -5.21
CA VAL A 163 15.26 10.66 -5.03
C VAL A 163 15.85 9.94 -6.23
N VAL A 164 16.49 8.79 -6.00
CA VAL A 164 16.91 7.85 -7.04
C VAL A 164 16.35 6.48 -6.68
N LEU A 165 15.54 5.92 -7.57
CA LEU A 165 15.02 4.57 -7.49
C LEU A 165 15.83 3.67 -8.41
N PHE A 166 16.26 2.51 -7.93
CA PHE A 166 16.89 1.47 -8.72
C PHE A 166 16.00 0.24 -8.80
N PHE A 167 15.96 -0.39 -9.97
CA PHE A 167 15.19 -1.59 -10.26
C PHE A 167 15.81 -2.31 -11.47
N GLN A 168 15.28 -3.47 -11.86
CA GLN A 168 15.67 -4.20 -13.05
C GLN A 168 14.54 -4.20 -14.08
N ASP A 169 14.86 -3.92 -15.33
CA ASP A 169 13.89 -3.99 -16.43
C ASP A 169 13.66 -5.42 -16.93
N ASP A 170 12.61 -5.61 -17.74
CA ASP A 170 12.22 -6.88 -18.34
C ASP A 170 13.28 -7.50 -19.27
N GLU A 171 14.27 -6.71 -19.67
CA GLU A 171 15.43 -7.16 -20.44
C GLU A 171 16.61 -7.55 -19.54
N GLY A 172 16.53 -7.41 -18.21
CA GLY A 172 17.58 -7.78 -17.28
C GLY A 172 18.63 -6.69 -17.01
N TRP A 173 18.39 -5.44 -17.42
CA TRP A 173 19.24 -4.31 -17.05
C TRP A 173 18.85 -3.74 -15.69
N VAL A 174 19.84 -3.51 -14.83
CA VAL A 174 19.66 -2.62 -13.67
C VAL A 174 19.52 -1.19 -14.20
N CYS A 175 18.48 -0.52 -13.75
CA CYS A 175 18.06 0.80 -14.16
C CYS A 175 18.03 1.75 -12.96
N SER A 176 18.23 3.04 -13.22
CA SER A 176 17.94 4.12 -12.26
C SER A 176 16.84 5.03 -12.80
N ARG A 177 15.99 5.53 -11.92
CA ARG A 177 15.04 6.60 -12.21
C ARG A 177 15.11 7.66 -11.14
N THR A 178 15.19 8.92 -11.56
CA THR A 178 15.42 10.06 -10.67
C THR A 178 14.16 10.91 -10.51
N ALA A 179 14.02 11.56 -9.37
CA ALA A 179 12.95 12.49 -9.08
C ALA A 179 13.48 13.75 -8.37
N THR A 180 12.84 14.89 -8.65
CA THR A 180 13.04 16.14 -7.93
C THR A 180 11.70 16.76 -7.52
N VAL A 181 11.63 17.39 -6.36
CA VAL A 181 10.44 18.15 -5.93
C VAL A 181 10.31 19.44 -6.75
N LYS A 182 9.12 19.70 -7.34
CA LYS A 182 8.85 20.92 -8.13
C LYS A 182 8.04 21.98 -7.36
N ALA A 183 7.35 21.57 -6.30
CA ALA A 183 6.66 22.37 -5.27
C ALA A 183 6.37 21.42 -4.10
N MET A 184 6.14 21.91 -2.88
CA MET A 184 6.04 21.15 -1.59
C MET A 184 5.05 19.95 -1.52
N SER A 185 4.56 19.40 -2.64
CA SER A 185 3.51 18.39 -2.67
C SER A 185 3.67 17.24 -3.67
N TYR A 186 4.66 17.24 -4.60
CA TYR A 186 4.91 16.08 -5.48
C TYR A 186 6.29 16.04 -6.13
N TRP A 187 6.76 14.81 -6.41
CA TRP A 187 7.97 14.54 -7.20
C TRP A 187 7.71 14.58 -8.71
N VAL A 188 8.68 15.08 -9.45
CA VAL A 188 8.72 15.00 -10.91
C VAL A 188 9.76 13.97 -11.31
N TRP A 189 9.28 12.79 -11.70
CA TRP A 189 10.11 11.68 -12.14
C TRP A 189 10.62 11.88 -13.57
N LYS A 190 11.87 11.51 -13.80
CA LYS A 190 12.49 11.42 -15.13
C LYS A 190 12.34 10.03 -15.71
N ASP A 191 12.73 9.86 -16.98
CA ASP A 191 12.77 8.54 -17.61
C ASP A 191 13.85 7.67 -16.97
N ALA A 192 13.60 6.36 -16.96
CA ALA A 192 14.57 5.40 -16.46
C ALA A 192 15.79 5.31 -17.39
N LYS A 193 16.96 5.09 -16.80
CA LYS A 193 18.23 4.88 -17.50
C LYS A 193 18.83 3.53 -17.13
N ARG A 194 19.22 2.76 -18.15
CA ARG A 194 19.97 1.51 -17.98
C ARG A 194 21.40 1.80 -17.50
N ILE A 195 21.85 1.05 -16.50
CA ILE A 195 23.18 1.14 -15.90
C ILE A 195 24.05 -0.01 -16.37
N ALA A 196 23.62 -1.25 -16.11
CA ALA A 196 24.40 -2.45 -16.41
C ALA A 196 23.49 -3.68 -16.50
N LYS A 197 23.93 -4.70 -17.24
CA LYS A 197 23.30 -6.03 -17.23
C LYS A 197 23.61 -6.76 -15.93
N ALA A 198 22.65 -7.54 -15.47
CA ALA A 198 22.77 -8.31 -14.25
C ALA A 198 22.07 -9.67 -14.36
N VAL A 199 22.34 -10.57 -13.41
CA VAL A 199 21.53 -11.79 -13.26
C VAL A 199 20.06 -11.36 -13.14
N PRO A 200 19.13 -11.98 -13.88
CA PRO A 200 17.71 -11.72 -13.69
C PRO A 200 17.34 -11.91 -12.22
N GLY A 201 16.83 -10.87 -11.59
CA GLY A 201 16.43 -10.87 -10.19
C GLY A 201 17.52 -10.72 -9.15
N THR A 202 18.71 -10.29 -9.54
CA THR A 202 19.76 -9.93 -8.58
C THR A 202 19.23 -9.03 -7.47
N GLY A 203 19.69 -9.20 -6.23
CA GLY A 203 19.60 -8.13 -5.22
C GLY A 203 20.17 -6.81 -5.73
N ILE A 204 19.64 -5.70 -5.22
CA ILE A 204 20.03 -4.35 -5.66
C ILE A 204 20.29 -3.48 -4.43
N GLY A 205 21.40 -3.63 -3.72
CA GLY A 205 21.70 -2.75 -2.57
C GLY A 205 22.06 -1.34 -3.01
N ALA A 206 21.52 -0.30 -2.39
CA ALA A 206 21.96 1.07 -2.66
C ALA A 206 22.12 1.86 -1.36
N THR A 207 23.16 2.70 -1.32
CA THR A 207 23.37 3.65 -0.24
C THR A 207 24.01 4.93 -0.76
N ALA A 208 23.84 6.06 -0.08
CA ALA A 208 24.40 7.33 -0.50
C ALA A 208 24.88 8.16 0.70
N THR A 209 25.98 8.87 0.48
CA THR A 209 26.52 9.87 1.42
C THR A 209 26.57 11.24 0.77
N ASN A 210 26.78 12.28 1.58
CA ASN A 210 26.93 13.66 1.14
C ASN A 210 25.75 14.16 0.30
N ASP A 211 24.52 13.86 0.71
CA ASP A 211 23.29 14.33 0.07
C ASP A 211 23.24 13.95 -1.43
N LEU A 212 23.34 12.64 -1.69
CA LEU A 212 23.40 12.04 -3.03
C LEU A 212 24.61 12.43 -3.90
N LYS A 213 25.62 13.13 -3.36
CA LYS A 213 26.88 13.39 -4.09
C LYS A 213 27.78 12.17 -4.19
N ASP A 214 27.52 11.13 -3.40
CA ASP A 214 28.27 9.89 -3.43
C ASP A 214 27.34 8.70 -3.24
N ILE A 215 26.79 8.19 -4.35
CA ILE A 215 25.89 7.04 -4.38
C ILE A 215 26.70 5.77 -4.66
N ARG A 216 26.34 4.68 -3.99
CA ARG A 216 26.85 3.33 -4.14
C ARG A 216 25.72 2.39 -4.46
N LEU A 217 25.92 1.55 -5.47
CA LEU A 217 24.96 0.56 -5.95
C LEU A 217 25.65 -0.79 -6.01
N PHE A 218 24.98 -1.83 -5.53
CA PHE A 218 25.49 -3.19 -5.39
C PHE A 218 24.52 -4.16 -6.02
N PHE A 219 24.98 -4.97 -6.95
CA PHE A 219 24.20 -6.03 -7.58
C PHE A 219 25.13 -7.10 -8.14
N GLN A 220 24.57 -8.25 -8.50
CA GLN A 220 25.26 -9.36 -9.12
C GLN A 220 25.19 -9.27 -10.65
N ASP A 221 26.35 -9.17 -11.31
CA ASP A 221 26.44 -9.12 -12.77
C ASP A 221 26.13 -10.48 -13.44
N GLU A 222 26.05 -10.52 -14.77
CA GLU A 222 25.79 -11.76 -15.53
C GLU A 222 26.83 -12.88 -15.29
N GLN A 223 27.99 -12.55 -14.73
CA GLN A 223 29.05 -13.50 -14.37
C GLN A 223 28.95 -13.97 -12.91
N LYS A 224 27.82 -13.70 -12.24
CA LYS A 224 27.57 -14.01 -10.84
C LYS A 224 28.53 -13.33 -9.86
N LYS A 225 29.10 -12.19 -10.25
CA LYS A 225 29.98 -11.39 -9.40
C LYS A 225 29.20 -10.24 -8.77
N LEU A 226 29.25 -10.14 -7.45
CA LEU A 226 28.76 -8.96 -6.74
C LEU A 226 29.67 -7.78 -7.07
N CYS A 227 29.09 -6.73 -7.64
CA CYS A 227 29.79 -5.57 -8.17
C CYS A 227 29.30 -4.28 -7.51
N GLU A 228 30.24 -3.40 -7.16
CA GLU A 228 29.96 -2.03 -6.73
C GLU A 228 30.03 -1.05 -7.90
N TYR A 229 28.97 -0.27 -8.08
CA TYR A 229 28.91 0.89 -8.95
C TYR A 229 28.86 2.16 -8.10
N LYS A 230 29.51 3.20 -8.61
CA LYS A 230 29.60 4.51 -7.99
C LYS A 230 29.05 5.58 -8.93
N GLY A 231 28.28 6.51 -8.37
CA GLY A 231 27.75 7.66 -9.09
C GLY A 231 27.41 8.81 -8.16
N ALA A 232 26.84 9.87 -8.73
CA ALA A 232 26.37 11.05 -8.00
C ALA A 232 25.12 11.61 -8.69
N PHE A 233 24.26 12.29 -7.94
CA PHE A 233 23.14 13.02 -8.51
C PHE A 233 23.64 14.28 -9.21
N GLY A 234 23.52 14.30 -10.55
CA GLY A 234 24.04 15.37 -11.41
C GLY A 234 23.10 16.57 -11.54
N ALA A 235 23.64 17.68 -12.06
CA ALA A 235 22.88 18.90 -12.35
C ALA A 235 21.80 18.71 -13.44
N ASP A 236 21.96 17.70 -14.28
CA ASP A 236 21.00 17.27 -15.31
C ASP A 236 19.90 16.35 -14.77
N ILE A 237 19.82 16.21 -13.43
CA ILE A 237 18.85 15.35 -12.74
C ILE A 237 19.04 13.87 -13.13
N ASN A 238 20.26 13.48 -13.48
CA ASN A 238 20.60 12.10 -13.81
C ASN A 238 21.67 11.57 -12.87
N VAL A 239 21.73 10.24 -12.73
CA VAL A 239 22.83 9.58 -12.05
C VAL A 239 23.67 8.86 -13.08
N ASN A 240 24.92 9.29 -13.21
CA ASN A 240 25.90 8.60 -14.06
C ASN A 240 26.65 7.59 -13.19
N MET A 241 26.20 6.33 -13.25
CA MET A 241 26.84 5.22 -12.55
C MET A 241 27.99 4.64 -13.38
N THR A 242 29.10 4.35 -12.72
CA THR A 242 30.26 3.66 -13.32
C THR A 242 30.76 2.57 -12.36
N PRO A 243 31.37 1.49 -12.86
CA PRO A 243 32.02 0.51 -11.99
C PRO A 243 33.03 1.18 -11.07
N ALA A 244 32.96 0.92 -9.77
CA ALA A 244 33.89 1.50 -8.81
C ALA A 244 35.28 0.85 -8.98
N PRO A 245 36.35 1.60 -9.33
CA PRO A 245 37.65 1.01 -9.68
C PRO A 245 38.29 0.16 -8.57
N ASN A 246 38.00 0.49 -7.31
CA ASN A 246 38.43 -0.25 -6.12
C ASN A 246 37.23 -0.72 -5.29
N GLY A 247 36.08 -0.95 -5.96
CA GLY A 247 34.84 -1.33 -5.31
C GLY A 247 34.77 -2.81 -4.94
N LEU A 248 33.69 -3.17 -4.26
CA LEU A 248 33.40 -4.56 -3.90
C LEU A 248 33.27 -5.39 -5.17
N SER A 249 33.99 -6.53 -5.20
CA SER A 249 34.02 -7.40 -6.36
C SER A 249 34.24 -8.85 -5.94
N VAL A 250 33.15 -9.57 -5.67
CA VAL A 250 33.19 -10.91 -5.06
C VAL A 250 32.44 -11.91 -5.95
N PRO A 251 33.09 -13.00 -6.43
CA PRO A 251 32.41 -14.01 -7.23
C PRO A 251 31.56 -14.95 -6.36
N PHE A 252 30.41 -15.37 -6.87
CA PHE A 252 29.53 -16.36 -6.23
C PHE A 252 29.25 -17.53 -7.19
N ASP A 253 29.12 -18.73 -6.64
CA ASP A 253 28.69 -19.94 -7.37
C ASP A 253 27.16 -20.10 -7.44
N TYR A 254 26.41 -19.19 -6.79
CA TYR A 254 24.95 -19.16 -6.74
C TYR A 254 24.43 -17.74 -7.05
N GLU A 255 23.12 -17.64 -7.25
CA GLU A 255 22.44 -16.36 -7.47
C GLU A 255 22.26 -15.67 -6.13
N VAL A 256 22.84 -14.46 -5.98
CA VAL A 256 22.77 -13.74 -4.71
C VAL A 256 21.38 -13.20 -4.54
N GLY A 257 20.88 -13.49 -3.34
CA GLY A 257 19.59 -13.06 -2.92
C GLY A 257 19.54 -11.57 -2.60
N ASP A 258 19.02 -11.25 -1.41
CA ASP A 258 18.93 -9.86 -0.98
C ASP A 258 20.30 -9.23 -0.82
N ILE A 259 20.35 -7.95 -1.16
CA ILE A 259 21.51 -7.10 -0.97
C ILE A 259 21.01 -5.81 -0.35
N THR A 260 21.33 -5.62 0.93
CA THR A 260 21.02 -4.39 1.66
C THR A 260 22.30 -3.64 1.89
N ALA A 261 22.32 -2.35 1.57
CA ALA A 261 23.50 -1.52 1.75
C ALA A 261 23.15 -0.30 2.62
N ILE A 262 24.00 -0.01 3.59
CA ILE A 262 23.91 1.19 4.42
C ILE A 262 25.26 1.88 4.49
N SER A 263 25.23 3.19 4.73
CA SER A 263 26.45 3.96 4.93
C SER A 263 26.28 5.06 5.96
N TRP A 264 27.38 5.44 6.58
CA TRP A 264 27.41 6.54 7.55
C TRP A 264 28.81 7.17 7.66
N GLY A 265 28.85 8.37 8.23
CA GLY A 265 30.08 9.12 8.50
C GLY A 265 30.75 9.73 7.26
N ALA A 266 31.60 10.73 7.48
CA ALA A 266 32.24 11.52 6.41
C ALA A 266 33.26 10.72 5.57
N ASN A 267 33.83 9.65 6.12
CA ASN A 267 34.74 8.73 5.40
C ASN A 267 33.99 7.57 4.72
N SER A 268 32.65 7.65 4.64
CA SER A 268 31.75 6.67 4.04
C SER A 268 32.06 5.24 4.52
N GLN A 269 31.79 4.97 5.81
CA GLN A 269 31.71 3.59 6.27
C GLN A 269 30.51 2.96 5.58
N ILE A 270 30.70 1.84 4.89
CA ILE A 270 29.64 1.13 4.18
C ILE A 270 29.55 -0.28 4.75
N ARG A 271 28.33 -0.79 4.90
CA ARG A 271 28.05 -2.20 5.16
C ARG A 271 27.14 -2.72 4.08
N VAL A 272 27.43 -3.93 3.61
CA VAL A 272 26.59 -4.68 2.68
C VAL A 272 26.22 -5.99 3.35
N TYR A 273 24.93 -6.24 3.48
CA TYR A 273 24.38 -7.48 4.03
C TYR A 273 23.75 -8.28 2.90
N LEU A 274 24.03 -9.58 2.88
CA LEU A 274 23.46 -10.52 1.94
C LEU A 274 23.43 -11.91 2.54
N GLN A 275 22.68 -12.81 1.92
CA GLN A 275 22.59 -14.19 2.37
C GLN A 275 23.59 -15.09 1.63
N ASP A 276 24.28 -15.96 2.37
CA ASP A 276 25.15 -16.97 1.80
C ASP A 276 24.38 -18.21 1.30
N LYS A 277 25.04 -19.15 0.64
CA LYS A 277 24.41 -20.40 0.16
C LYS A 277 23.87 -21.33 1.25
N LYS A 278 24.19 -21.05 2.52
CA LYS A 278 23.68 -21.78 3.69
C LYS A 278 22.59 -21.00 4.39
N TYR A 279 22.04 -19.97 3.74
CA TYR A 279 21.01 -19.12 4.29
C TYR A 279 21.47 -18.31 5.52
N THR A 280 22.78 -18.12 5.68
CA THR A 280 23.37 -17.29 6.72
C THR A 280 23.54 -15.86 6.19
N ILE A 281 22.99 -14.87 6.90
CA ILE A 281 23.20 -13.46 6.61
C ILE A 281 24.63 -13.11 7.00
N VAL A 282 25.40 -12.54 6.07
CA VAL A 282 26.79 -12.14 6.25
C VAL A 282 26.97 -10.66 5.96
N GLU A 283 27.98 -10.06 6.59
CA GLU A 283 28.32 -8.64 6.45
C GLU A 283 29.63 -8.45 5.68
N TYR A 284 29.62 -7.58 4.68
CA TYR A 284 30.82 -7.02 4.04
C TYR A 284 31.06 -5.61 4.56
N VAL A 285 32.32 -5.30 4.90
CA VAL A 285 32.70 -4.07 5.60
C VAL A 285 33.60 -3.22 4.72
N CYS A 286 33.22 -1.96 4.49
CA CYS A 286 34.10 -0.93 3.95
C CYS A 286 34.34 0.13 5.03
N ASP A 287 35.60 0.28 5.44
CA ASP A 287 36.02 1.27 6.42
C ASP A 287 37.14 2.14 5.84
N GLY A 288 36.98 3.46 5.92
CA GLY A 288 37.95 4.42 5.36
C GLY A 288 38.10 4.29 3.84
N GLY A 289 37.00 3.95 3.14
CA GLY A 289 36.99 3.73 1.69
C GLY A 289 37.70 2.47 1.21
N LYS A 290 37.99 1.52 2.12
CA LYS A 290 38.60 0.23 1.78
C LYS A 290 37.75 -0.93 2.27
N TRP A 291 37.42 -1.82 1.35
CA TRP A 291 36.82 -3.11 1.67
C TRP A 291 37.79 -3.96 2.49
N GLN A 292 37.29 -4.49 3.59
CA GLN A 292 38.04 -5.40 4.44
C GLN A 292 38.12 -6.78 3.76
N PRO A 293 39.25 -7.49 3.88
CA PRO A 293 39.42 -8.80 3.26
C PRO A 293 38.58 -9.90 3.93
N ASN A 294 38.20 -9.68 5.20
CA ASN A 294 37.38 -10.59 5.98
C ASN A 294 35.96 -10.04 6.06
N LEU A 295 35.01 -10.97 6.21
CA LEU A 295 33.64 -10.62 6.57
C LEU A 295 33.61 -9.86 7.90
N GLY A 296 32.56 -9.05 8.05
CA GLY A 296 32.25 -8.37 9.29
C GLY A 296 31.84 -9.32 10.41
N ASN A 297 31.44 -8.75 11.54
CA ASN A 297 31.13 -9.52 12.75
C ASN A 297 29.67 -9.95 12.83
N PHE A 298 28.82 -9.54 11.87
CA PHE A 298 27.43 -9.99 11.80
C PHE A 298 27.31 -11.32 11.06
N SER A 299 26.76 -12.34 11.72
CA SER A 299 26.46 -13.64 11.12
C SER A 299 25.30 -14.33 11.84
N HIS A 300 24.16 -14.45 11.15
CA HIS A 300 22.96 -15.10 11.70
C HIS A 300 22.19 -15.86 10.63
N ASN A 301 21.58 -16.97 11.02
CA ASN A 301 20.71 -17.74 10.13
C ASN A 301 19.44 -16.96 9.84
N GLY A 302 19.10 -16.85 8.57
CA GLY A 302 17.81 -16.36 8.09
C GLY A 302 16.96 -17.50 7.54
N LEU A 303 15.69 -17.21 7.29
CA LEU A 303 14.88 -18.01 6.38
C LEU A 303 15.56 -18.01 5.00
N PRO A 304 15.51 -19.11 4.22
CA PRO A 304 15.98 -19.07 2.85
C PRO A 304 15.37 -17.91 2.11
N ASP A 305 16.18 -17.20 1.34
CA ASP A 305 15.66 -16.18 0.44
C ASP A 305 14.95 -15.04 1.23
N THR A 306 15.39 -14.79 2.47
CA THR A 306 14.83 -13.73 3.34
C THR A 306 15.26 -12.35 2.90
N ASP A 307 14.33 -11.39 2.98
CA ASP A 307 14.70 -9.98 2.98
C ASP A 307 15.46 -9.63 4.26
N ILE A 308 16.43 -8.75 4.09
CA ILE A 308 17.29 -8.17 5.10
C ILE A 308 17.03 -6.66 5.09
N ILE A 309 16.74 -6.14 6.27
CA ILE A 309 16.52 -4.73 6.49
C ILE A 309 17.69 -4.26 7.34
N ALA A 310 18.40 -3.22 6.91
CA ALA A 310 19.49 -2.66 7.67
C ALA A 310 19.41 -1.15 7.64
N TYR A 311 19.69 -0.53 8.78
CA TYR A 311 19.62 0.91 8.88
C TYR A 311 20.48 1.54 9.96
N VAL A 312 20.71 2.85 9.84
CA VAL A 312 21.50 3.66 10.76
C VAL A 312 20.58 4.67 11.46
N ARG A 313 20.39 4.48 12.77
CA ARG A 313 19.64 5.42 13.59
C ARG A 313 20.61 6.36 14.31
N ASN A 314 20.53 7.64 13.94
CA ASN A 314 21.34 8.70 14.54
C ASN A 314 20.59 9.31 15.73
N GLU A 315 21.22 9.33 16.90
CA GLU A 315 20.56 9.63 18.17
C GLU A 315 20.68 11.11 18.57
N GLY A 316 20.68 12.03 17.60
CA GLY A 316 20.59 13.47 17.84
C GLY A 316 21.62 14.10 18.79
N GLY A 317 22.66 13.37 19.23
CA GLY A 317 23.50 13.73 20.38
C GLY A 317 24.95 13.25 20.29
N LYS A 318 25.77 13.67 21.28
CA LYS A 318 27.20 13.32 21.40
C LYS A 318 27.49 11.83 21.64
N ASN A 319 26.45 11.00 21.77
CA ASN A 319 26.53 9.63 22.29
C ASN A 319 26.71 8.57 21.19
N GLY A 320 26.69 8.96 19.92
CA GLY A 320 26.97 8.08 18.78
C GLY A 320 25.73 7.71 17.97
N PHE A 321 25.76 6.55 17.33
CA PHE A 321 24.64 6.03 16.52
C PHE A 321 24.54 4.52 16.72
N CYS A 322 23.42 3.95 16.27
CA CYS A 322 23.27 2.50 16.18
C CYS A 322 22.97 2.06 14.75
N VAL A 323 23.40 0.85 14.44
CA VAL A 323 23.02 0.11 13.25
C VAL A 323 22.03 -0.96 13.68
N VAL A 324 20.90 -1.03 13.01
CA VAL A 324 19.86 -2.02 13.28
C VAL A 324 19.71 -2.91 12.07
N ILE A 325 19.66 -4.22 12.29
CA ILE A 325 19.37 -5.21 11.25
C ILE A 325 18.12 -5.98 11.66
N ILE A 326 17.21 -6.18 10.70
CA ILE A 326 15.97 -6.93 10.86
C ILE A 326 15.86 -7.96 9.74
N TRP A 327 15.45 -9.18 10.08
CA TRP A 327 15.32 -10.29 9.11
C TRP A 327 14.32 -11.33 9.60
N THR A 328 13.83 -12.17 8.70
CA THR A 328 13.01 -13.33 9.08
C THR A 328 13.91 -14.51 9.41
N GLY A 329 13.78 -15.05 10.62
CA GLY A 329 14.48 -16.26 11.05
C GLY A 329 13.85 -17.53 10.46
N SER A 330 14.60 -18.64 10.53
CA SER A 330 14.14 -19.96 10.06
C SER A 330 12.92 -20.52 10.82
N ASP A 331 12.61 -19.98 12.00
CA ASP A 331 11.42 -20.28 12.80
C ASP A 331 10.21 -19.41 12.42
N GLN A 332 10.34 -18.58 11.39
CA GLN A 332 9.36 -17.60 10.91
C GLN A 332 9.04 -16.50 11.94
N GLU A 333 10.03 -16.16 12.76
CA GLU A 333 10.00 -14.98 13.61
C GLU A 333 10.79 -13.84 12.95
N LEU A 334 10.31 -12.62 13.10
CA LEU A 334 11.02 -11.40 12.73
C LEU A 334 12.04 -11.10 13.83
N TYR A 335 13.33 -11.17 13.49
CA TYR A 335 14.42 -10.87 14.41
C TYR A 335 14.95 -9.47 14.21
N GLN A 336 15.44 -8.89 15.30
CA GLN A 336 16.19 -7.65 15.31
C GLN A 336 17.53 -7.86 16.03
N SER A 337 18.61 -7.26 15.51
CA SER A 337 19.89 -7.10 16.21
C SER A 337 20.40 -5.67 16.04
N VAL A 338 21.08 -5.16 17.07
CA VAL A 338 21.53 -3.77 17.14
C VAL A 338 23.02 -3.74 17.44
N TRP A 339 23.78 -3.02 16.63
CA TRP A 339 25.15 -2.63 16.91
C TRP A 339 25.16 -1.16 17.32
N SER A 340 25.96 -0.79 18.32
CA SER A 340 26.15 0.62 18.67
C SER A 340 27.61 0.98 18.81
N THR A 341 27.93 2.25 18.51
CA THR A 341 29.27 2.80 18.72
C THR A 341 29.70 2.76 20.18
N ALA A 342 28.76 2.84 21.12
CA ALA A 342 29.03 2.81 22.56
C ALA A 342 29.44 1.42 23.06
N ALA A 343 28.84 0.37 22.51
CA ALA A 343 29.11 -1.02 22.88
C ALA A 343 30.21 -1.68 22.03
N GLY A 344 30.36 -1.27 20.76
CA GLY A 344 31.32 -1.84 19.81
C GLY A 344 31.05 -3.30 19.43
N LYS A 345 29.84 -3.81 19.70
CA LYS A 345 29.43 -5.19 19.42
C LYS A 345 27.94 -5.26 19.06
N TRP A 346 27.55 -6.32 18.36
CA TRP A 346 26.15 -6.66 18.09
C TRP A 346 25.44 -7.15 19.36
N SER A 347 24.18 -6.78 19.54
CA SER A 347 23.29 -7.39 20.51
C SER A 347 22.96 -8.83 20.11
N SER A 348 22.52 -9.65 21.06
CA SER A 348 21.91 -10.94 20.70
C SER A 348 20.66 -10.69 19.85
N PRO A 349 20.35 -11.54 18.85
CA PRO A 349 19.09 -11.48 18.11
C PRO A 349 17.89 -11.57 19.05
N MET A 350 16.89 -10.73 18.82
CA MET A 350 15.63 -10.72 19.57
C MET A 350 14.45 -10.85 18.60
N SER A 351 13.53 -11.77 18.85
CA SER A 351 12.25 -11.81 18.13
C SER A 351 11.42 -10.58 18.50
N ILE A 352 10.97 -9.84 17.48
CA ILE A 352 10.15 -8.62 17.59
C ILE A 352 8.73 -8.81 17.03
N GLY A 353 8.45 -9.95 16.41
CA GLY A 353 7.13 -10.30 15.91
C GLY A 353 7.14 -11.65 15.22
N SER A 354 5.98 -12.30 15.15
CA SER A 354 5.83 -13.54 14.39
C SER A 354 5.26 -13.24 13.02
N VAL A 355 5.82 -13.89 12.01
CA VAL A 355 5.27 -13.87 10.64
C VAL A 355 4.57 -15.19 10.31
N ARG A 356 4.42 -16.08 11.30
CA ARG A 356 3.62 -17.30 11.19
C ARG A 356 2.18 -16.99 10.83
N GLY A 357 1.63 -17.76 9.91
CA GLY A 357 0.28 -17.56 9.38
C GLY A 357 0.16 -16.43 8.35
N MET A 358 1.24 -15.70 8.04
CA MET A 358 1.33 -14.75 6.92
C MET A 358 2.06 -15.36 5.71
N GLY A 359 2.02 -16.69 5.53
CA GLY A 359 2.89 -17.43 4.61
C GLY A 359 2.26 -18.65 3.94
N GLU A 360 2.81 -19.06 2.80
CA GLU A 360 2.60 -20.38 2.17
C GLU A 360 3.45 -21.49 2.83
N MET A 361 3.91 -21.29 4.07
CA MET A 361 4.80 -22.23 4.75
C MET A 361 4.09 -22.97 5.88
N ALA A 362 4.46 -24.24 6.06
CA ALA A 362 4.07 -25.08 7.17
C ALA A 362 5.30 -25.53 7.95
N GLY A 363 5.19 -25.57 9.27
CA GLY A 363 6.23 -26.03 10.20
C GLY A 363 7.41 -25.07 10.33
N SER A 364 8.59 -25.60 10.68
CA SER A 364 9.81 -24.83 10.89
C SER A 364 10.90 -25.15 9.89
N TRP A 365 11.61 -24.11 9.50
CA TRP A 365 12.74 -24.20 8.59
C TRP A 365 14.06 -24.37 9.34
N THR A 366 14.00 -24.68 10.64
CA THR A 366 15.17 -25.07 11.43
C THR A 366 15.60 -26.49 11.04
N GLY A 367 16.71 -26.62 10.33
CA GLY A 367 17.28 -27.89 9.92
C GLY A 367 18.56 -27.71 9.11
N GLN A 368 19.26 -28.80 8.83
CA GLN A 368 20.55 -28.76 8.10
C GLN A 368 20.37 -28.97 6.60
N ASN A 369 19.27 -29.61 6.19
CA ASN A 369 19.03 -30.04 4.82
C ASN A 369 17.86 -29.25 4.25
N HIS A 370 18.17 -28.06 3.74
CA HIS A 370 17.23 -27.30 2.92
C HIS A 370 17.19 -27.88 1.51
N PHE A 371 16.00 -27.89 0.92
CA PHE A 371 15.80 -28.32 -0.46
C PHE A 371 14.86 -27.36 -1.17
N ARG A 372 15.05 -27.27 -2.48
CA ARG A 372 14.19 -26.52 -3.39
C ARG A 372 14.11 -27.29 -4.68
N GLU A 373 12.97 -27.93 -4.94
CA GLU A 373 12.73 -28.61 -6.20
C GLU A 373 11.68 -27.88 -7.00
N TYR A 374 12.12 -27.36 -8.14
CA TYR A 374 11.29 -26.64 -9.06
C TYR A 374 11.63 -27.04 -10.50
N ARG A 375 10.60 -27.41 -11.26
CA ARG A 375 10.68 -27.67 -12.69
C ARG A 375 9.74 -26.69 -13.39
N LYS A 376 10.28 -25.54 -13.80
CA LYS A 376 9.56 -24.48 -14.51
C LYS A 376 8.81 -25.05 -15.71
N ASP A 377 7.48 -24.91 -15.74
CA ASP A 377 6.48 -24.99 -16.85
C ASP A 377 6.58 -26.06 -17.96
N GLU A 378 7.67 -26.84 -18.01
CA GLU A 378 8.03 -27.76 -19.08
C GLU A 378 7.43 -29.15 -18.86
N ARG A 379 7.08 -29.50 -17.60
CA ARG A 379 6.66 -30.86 -17.22
C ARG A 379 5.49 -30.86 -16.25
N SER A 380 4.53 -31.76 -16.49
CA SER A 380 3.45 -32.08 -15.55
C SER A 380 3.96 -33.01 -14.43
N LEU A 381 3.38 -32.86 -13.25
CA LEU A 381 3.58 -33.78 -12.16
C LEU A 381 2.80 -35.07 -12.44
N ASP A 382 3.41 -36.23 -12.36
CA ASP A 382 2.74 -37.52 -12.58
C ASP A 382 2.37 -38.18 -11.25
N LYS A 383 3.28 -38.11 -10.26
CA LYS A 383 3.06 -38.70 -8.93
C LYS A 383 3.69 -37.91 -7.80
N ILE A 384 3.05 -37.96 -6.65
CA ILE A 384 3.63 -37.58 -5.35
C ILE A 384 3.79 -38.83 -4.51
N HIS A 385 5.00 -39.05 -3.99
CA HIS A 385 5.28 -40.08 -3.01
C HIS A 385 5.49 -39.45 -1.65
N LEU A 386 4.85 -40.00 -0.61
CA LEU A 386 4.89 -39.48 0.75
C LEU A 386 5.32 -40.59 1.73
N CYS A 387 6.26 -40.27 2.61
CA CYS A 387 6.64 -41.07 3.76
C CYS A 387 5.90 -40.55 4.99
N VAL A 388 5.04 -41.38 5.60
CA VAL A 388 4.28 -41.01 6.80
C VAL A 388 4.73 -41.90 7.96
N MET A 389 5.20 -41.29 9.05
CA MET A 389 5.62 -41.99 10.25
C MET A 389 5.02 -41.37 11.50
N ASN A 390 4.41 -42.19 12.36
CA ASN A 390 3.78 -41.73 13.60
C ASN A 390 2.84 -40.54 13.37
N ASN A 391 2.08 -40.58 12.27
CA ASN A 391 1.16 -39.53 11.81
C ASN A 391 1.84 -38.18 11.48
N VAL A 392 3.12 -38.19 11.10
CA VAL A 392 3.86 -37.02 10.63
C VAL A 392 4.38 -37.27 9.22
N ILE A 393 4.49 -36.24 8.39
CA ILE A 393 5.17 -36.33 7.10
C ILE A 393 6.67 -36.39 7.38
N ALA A 394 7.29 -37.55 7.17
CA ALA A 394 8.73 -37.76 7.38
C ALA A 394 9.55 -37.43 6.12
N GLY A 395 8.93 -37.51 4.95
CA GLY A 395 9.58 -37.16 3.69
C GLY A 395 8.68 -37.29 2.48
N PHE A 396 9.15 -36.84 1.33
CA PHE A 396 8.44 -36.96 0.05
C PHE A 396 9.39 -37.02 -1.14
N LYS A 397 8.87 -37.41 -2.31
CA LYS A 397 9.51 -37.20 -3.62
C LYS A 397 8.46 -36.98 -4.70
N LEU A 398 8.87 -36.32 -5.78
CA LEU A 398 8.02 -36.02 -6.93
C LEU A 398 8.48 -36.82 -8.16
N GLU A 399 7.54 -37.39 -8.91
CA GLU A 399 7.80 -37.98 -10.23
C GLU A 399 7.13 -37.12 -11.30
N TRP A 400 7.91 -36.71 -12.30
CA TRP A 400 7.50 -35.83 -13.39
C TRP A 400 7.32 -36.60 -14.69
N SER A 401 6.56 -36.03 -15.63
CA SER A 401 6.49 -36.58 -16.99
C SER A 401 7.88 -36.64 -17.66
N GLY A 402 8.15 -37.76 -18.34
CA GLY A 402 9.42 -38.00 -19.06
C GLY A 402 10.54 -38.64 -18.23
N ASP A 403 10.23 -39.69 -17.47
CA ASP A 403 11.15 -40.57 -16.70
C ASP A 403 12.07 -39.89 -15.68
N ASN A 404 11.75 -38.67 -15.27
CA ASN A 404 12.55 -37.93 -14.30
C ASN A 404 11.94 -38.00 -12.90
N LYS A 405 12.77 -38.31 -11.91
CA LYS A 405 12.35 -38.51 -10.52
C LYS A 405 13.26 -37.72 -9.61
N ASP A 406 12.66 -36.91 -8.76
CA ASP A 406 13.42 -36.19 -7.75
C ASP A 406 13.91 -37.18 -6.67
N PRO A 407 15.02 -36.87 -5.99
CA PRO A 407 15.43 -37.64 -4.82
C PRO A 407 14.38 -37.54 -3.70
N TRP A 408 14.51 -38.38 -2.68
CA TRP A 408 13.72 -38.22 -1.46
C TRP A 408 14.20 -37.03 -0.64
N PHE A 409 13.26 -36.20 -0.20
CA PHE A 409 13.48 -35.15 0.79
C PHE A 409 12.99 -35.64 2.14
N GLY A 410 13.89 -35.69 3.13
CA GLY A 410 13.64 -36.34 4.41
C GLY A 410 13.80 -37.86 4.29
N ARG A 411 12.94 -38.63 4.97
CA ARG A 411 13.06 -40.08 4.99
C ARG A 411 12.58 -40.76 3.71
N ASP A 412 13.39 -41.67 3.19
CA ASP A 412 12.97 -42.61 2.13
C ASP A 412 12.01 -43.66 2.69
N ALA A 413 10.78 -43.71 2.15
CA ALA A 413 9.79 -44.72 2.52
C ALA A 413 10.03 -46.09 1.85
N GLY A 414 10.93 -46.18 0.87
CA GLY A 414 11.15 -47.36 0.05
C GLY A 414 9.85 -47.86 -0.57
N LYS A 415 9.46 -49.10 -0.23
CA LYS A 415 8.22 -49.73 -0.70
C LYS A 415 6.97 -49.27 0.06
N ASP A 416 7.12 -48.62 1.21
CA ASP A 416 6.01 -48.18 2.07
C ASP A 416 5.52 -46.77 1.72
N ALA A 417 6.01 -46.20 0.61
CA ALA A 417 5.60 -44.90 0.12
C ALA A 417 4.09 -44.86 -0.18
N ARG A 418 3.40 -43.86 0.37
CA ARG A 418 2.04 -43.52 -0.05
C ARG A 418 2.14 -42.76 -1.37
N VAL A 419 1.38 -43.16 -2.39
CA VAL A 419 1.50 -42.60 -3.74
C VAL A 419 0.18 -41.99 -4.19
N LEU A 420 0.19 -40.68 -4.47
CA LEU A 420 -0.85 -40.02 -5.25
C LEU A 420 -0.43 -40.06 -6.72
N LYS A 421 -1.23 -40.73 -7.57
CA LYS A 421 -1.00 -40.77 -9.01
C LYS A 421 -2.02 -39.86 -9.70
N LEU A 422 -1.53 -38.93 -10.51
CA LEU A 422 -2.35 -38.04 -11.31
C LEU A 422 -2.67 -38.69 -12.67
N LYS A 423 -3.82 -38.37 -13.23
CA LYS A 423 -4.15 -38.73 -14.62
C LYS A 423 -3.28 -37.91 -15.59
N PRO A 424 -3.12 -38.36 -16.85
CA PRO A 424 -2.59 -37.51 -17.90
C PRO A 424 -3.34 -36.17 -17.92
N ASP A 425 -2.59 -35.07 -17.96
CA ASP A 425 -3.11 -33.68 -17.98
C ASP A 425 -3.82 -33.17 -16.72
N GLU A 426 -3.87 -33.96 -15.64
CA GLU A 426 -4.36 -33.54 -14.34
C GLU A 426 -3.25 -32.88 -13.52
N ASP A 427 -3.53 -31.72 -12.95
CA ASP A 427 -2.59 -30.97 -12.10
C ASP A 427 -3.16 -30.81 -10.69
N ILE A 428 -2.30 -30.51 -9.71
CA ILE A 428 -2.72 -30.16 -8.35
C ILE A 428 -2.90 -28.65 -8.26
N THR A 429 -4.07 -28.20 -7.80
CA THR A 429 -4.44 -26.77 -7.72
C THR A 429 -4.63 -26.28 -6.29
N ALA A 430 -4.76 -27.19 -5.32
CA ALA A 430 -4.77 -26.85 -3.91
C ALA A 430 -4.08 -27.93 -3.07
N VAL A 431 -3.41 -27.48 -2.00
CA VAL A 431 -2.77 -28.36 -1.02
C VAL A 431 -3.22 -27.93 0.37
N TRP A 432 -3.97 -28.79 1.06
CA TRP A 432 -4.22 -28.59 2.48
C TRP A 432 -3.09 -29.17 3.29
N TYR A 433 -2.77 -28.51 4.39
CA TYR A 433 -1.76 -28.98 5.32
C TYR A 433 -2.24 -28.88 6.77
N ALA A 434 -1.62 -29.70 7.60
CA ALA A 434 -1.70 -29.65 9.04
C ALA A 434 -0.28 -29.58 9.61
N GLU A 435 -0.10 -28.75 10.63
CA GLU A 435 1.17 -28.60 11.34
C GLU A 435 0.98 -28.77 12.85
N ASP A 436 2.05 -29.19 13.50
CA ASP A 436 2.17 -29.23 14.96
C ASP A 436 3.04 -28.03 15.37
N PRO A 437 2.44 -26.91 15.82
CA PRO A 437 3.19 -25.67 16.07
C PRO A 437 4.18 -25.81 17.24
N ASP A 438 3.90 -26.70 18.21
CA ASP A 438 4.76 -26.96 19.36
C ASP A 438 6.02 -27.73 18.96
N ARG A 439 5.87 -28.71 18.06
CA ARG A 439 6.98 -29.53 17.55
C ARG A 439 7.53 -29.06 16.20
N GLN A 440 6.98 -27.97 15.69
CA GLN A 440 7.39 -27.26 14.49
C GLN A 440 7.59 -28.16 13.25
N ARG A 441 6.58 -28.98 12.93
CA ARG A 441 6.67 -30.00 11.87
C ARG A 441 5.37 -30.15 11.09
N VAL A 442 5.48 -30.59 9.85
CA VAL A 442 4.33 -30.87 8.97
C VAL A 442 3.73 -32.22 9.33
N THR A 443 2.51 -32.23 9.85
CA THR A 443 1.86 -33.46 10.31
C THR A 443 0.97 -34.10 9.26
N GLY A 444 0.41 -33.33 8.33
CA GLY A 444 -0.44 -33.89 7.29
C GLY A 444 -0.54 -33.06 6.03
N LEU A 445 -0.83 -33.74 4.91
CA LEU A 445 -1.05 -33.14 3.59
C LEU A 445 -2.28 -33.76 2.91
N ARG A 446 -3.00 -32.95 2.15
CA ARG A 446 -4.10 -33.37 1.27
C ARG A 446 -4.07 -32.55 -0.01
N PHE A 447 -4.44 -33.13 -1.14
CA PHE A 447 -4.31 -32.50 -2.45
C PHE A 447 -5.67 -32.44 -3.15
N GLN A 448 -5.94 -31.34 -3.86
CA GLN A 448 -7.04 -31.23 -4.82
C GLN A 448 -6.48 -31.03 -6.21
N THR A 449 -7.09 -31.71 -7.18
CA THR A 449 -6.68 -31.64 -8.58
C THR A 449 -7.56 -30.70 -9.40
N THR A 450 -7.13 -30.42 -10.63
CA THR A 450 -7.90 -29.67 -11.63
C THR A 450 -9.26 -30.30 -11.96
N GLU A 451 -9.42 -31.61 -11.77
CA GLU A 451 -10.70 -32.31 -11.92
C GLU A 451 -11.60 -32.20 -10.67
N GLY A 452 -11.16 -31.51 -9.62
CA GLY A 452 -11.87 -31.41 -8.35
C GLY A 452 -11.75 -32.66 -7.46
N ASN A 453 -10.94 -33.65 -7.85
CA ASN A 453 -10.69 -34.83 -7.03
C ASN A 453 -9.89 -34.41 -5.79
N ILE A 454 -10.32 -34.86 -4.61
CA ILE A 454 -9.64 -34.59 -3.34
C ILE A 454 -9.03 -35.90 -2.83
N SER A 455 -7.74 -35.89 -2.53
CA SER A 455 -7.06 -37.04 -1.95
C SER A 455 -7.51 -37.30 -0.50
N LEU A 456 -7.17 -38.48 0.03
CA LEU A 456 -7.17 -38.70 1.48
C LEU A 456 -6.10 -37.80 2.14
N TRP A 457 -6.22 -37.61 3.46
CA TRP A 457 -5.13 -37.06 4.26
C TRP A 457 -3.98 -38.06 4.34
N TYR A 458 -2.80 -37.60 4.00
CA TYR A 458 -1.54 -38.28 4.30
C TYR A 458 -1.02 -37.71 5.62
N GLY A 459 -0.88 -38.53 6.66
CA GLY A 459 -0.50 -38.07 8.00
C GLY A 459 -1.70 -37.76 8.91
N GLN A 460 -1.51 -36.84 9.86
CA GLN A 460 -2.56 -36.44 10.80
C GLN A 460 -3.47 -35.36 10.18
N GLU A 461 -4.77 -35.58 10.22
CA GLU A 461 -5.76 -34.55 9.89
C GLU A 461 -5.75 -33.44 10.95
N GLY A 462 -5.60 -32.19 10.50
CA GLY A 462 -5.67 -31.01 11.36
C GLY A 462 -7.11 -30.70 11.77
N ARG A 463 -7.30 -30.17 12.99
CA ARG A 463 -8.62 -29.64 13.42
C ARG A 463 -9.01 -28.40 12.62
N GLU A 464 -8.03 -27.60 12.23
CA GLU A 464 -8.16 -26.45 11.33
C GLU A 464 -7.13 -26.64 10.21
N ALA A 465 -7.58 -27.11 9.05
CA ALA A 465 -6.70 -27.35 7.91
C ALA A 465 -6.48 -26.04 7.15
N ASN A 466 -5.23 -25.59 7.08
CA ASN A 466 -4.84 -24.48 6.23
C ASN A 466 -4.77 -24.97 4.77
N VAL A 467 -4.97 -24.07 3.81
CA VAL A 467 -4.92 -24.39 2.39
C VAL A 467 -3.95 -23.47 1.67
N TRP A 468 -3.08 -24.07 0.86
CA TRP A 468 -2.29 -23.36 -0.14
C TRP A 468 -3.00 -23.46 -1.49
N THR A 469 -3.21 -22.30 -2.11
CA THR A 469 -3.76 -22.16 -3.47
C THR A 469 -3.16 -20.93 -4.11
N HIS A 470 -2.91 -20.97 -5.42
CA HIS A 470 -2.42 -19.81 -6.16
C HIS A 470 -3.24 -19.60 -7.42
N GLY A 471 -4.42 -18.98 -7.32
CA GLY A 471 -5.20 -18.54 -8.50
C GLY A 471 -5.50 -19.60 -9.59
N GLY A 472 -5.58 -20.89 -9.23
CA GLY A 472 -5.79 -21.99 -10.21
C GLY A 472 -4.52 -22.49 -10.90
N HIS A 473 -3.36 -21.96 -10.53
CA HIS A 473 -2.06 -22.41 -11.00
C HIS A 473 -1.75 -23.83 -10.51
N ALA A 474 -1.12 -24.62 -11.37
CA ALA A 474 -0.71 -25.98 -11.06
C ALA A 474 0.52 -26.00 -10.14
N LEU A 475 0.57 -26.94 -9.20
CA LEU A 475 1.72 -27.19 -8.33
C LEU A 475 2.95 -27.56 -9.18
N ALA A 476 4.03 -26.78 -9.04
CA ALA A 476 5.32 -26.95 -9.71
C ALA A 476 6.40 -27.60 -8.85
N GLY A 477 6.12 -27.82 -7.56
CA GLY A 477 7.04 -28.49 -6.65
C GLY A 477 6.88 -28.04 -5.21
N PHE A 478 7.93 -28.25 -4.43
CA PHE A 478 8.01 -27.84 -3.05
C PHE A 478 9.41 -27.33 -2.74
N GLN A 479 9.46 -26.38 -1.80
CA GLN A 479 10.67 -26.03 -1.06
C GLN A 479 10.45 -26.34 0.42
N GLY A 480 11.53 -26.65 1.13
CA GLY A 480 11.40 -27.02 2.53
C GLY A 480 12.72 -27.29 3.23
N CYS A 481 12.60 -27.82 4.44
CA CYS A 481 13.72 -28.16 5.28
C CYS A 481 13.47 -29.47 6.02
N CYS A 482 14.54 -30.24 6.22
CA CYS A 482 14.54 -31.47 6.99
C CYS A 482 15.52 -31.39 8.17
N ALA A 483 15.09 -31.90 9.32
CA ALA A 483 15.93 -32.17 10.48
C ALA A 483 16.15 -33.68 10.60
N GLY A 484 17.24 -34.17 10.01
CA GLY A 484 17.47 -35.61 9.84
C GLY A 484 16.43 -36.23 8.91
N ASP A 485 15.69 -37.21 9.43
CA ASP A 485 14.68 -37.99 8.70
C ASP A 485 13.26 -37.41 8.76
N VAL A 486 13.09 -36.18 9.27
CA VAL A 486 11.77 -35.56 9.44
C VAL A 486 11.70 -34.26 8.66
N LEU A 487 10.61 -34.11 7.90
CA LEU A 487 10.26 -32.86 7.24
C LEU A 487 9.75 -31.87 8.29
N THR A 488 10.56 -30.85 8.56
CA THR A 488 10.23 -29.82 9.55
C THR A 488 9.52 -28.64 8.90
N GLY A 489 9.88 -28.27 7.67
CA GLY A 489 9.33 -27.13 6.96
C GLY A 489 8.95 -27.48 5.52
N LEU A 490 7.83 -26.96 5.03
CA LEU A 490 7.38 -27.15 3.65
C LEU A 490 6.60 -25.94 3.15
N ALA A 491 6.82 -25.56 1.90
CA ALA A 491 5.99 -24.61 1.14
C ALA A 491 5.85 -25.08 -0.32
N PRO A 492 4.67 -24.92 -0.94
CA PRO A 492 4.46 -25.25 -2.33
C PRO A 492 5.18 -24.25 -3.23
N ILE A 493 5.49 -24.69 -4.45
CA ILE A 493 5.92 -23.83 -5.54
C ILE A 493 4.89 -23.98 -6.64
N TRP A 494 4.41 -22.87 -7.21
CA TRP A 494 3.34 -22.86 -8.22
C TRP A 494 3.91 -22.60 -9.62
N SER A 495 3.33 -23.20 -10.64
CA SER A 495 3.73 -23.01 -12.04
C SER A 495 3.00 -21.82 -12.66
N THR A 496 3.42 -21.34 -13.83
CA THR A 496 2.61 -20.36 -14.60
C THR A 496 1.43 -21.02 -15.32
N ARG A 497 1.36 -22.37 -15.34
CA ARG A 497 0.27 -23.12 -15.98
C ARG A 497 -1.01 -22.99 -15.17
N ASN A 498 -1.93 -22.18 -15.66
CA ASN A 498 -3.29 -22.11 -15.13
C ASN A 498 -4.17 -23.17 -15.80
N ARG A 499 -4.59 -24.19 -15.04
CA ARG A 499 -5.46 -25.28 -15.54
C ARG A 499 -6.78 -25.39 -14.77
N GLY A 500 -7.03 -24.49 -13.81
CA GLY A 500 -8.03 -24.66 -12.76
C GLY A 500 -9.42 -24.07 -13.00
N LEU A 501 -9.68 -23.33 -14.08
CA LEU A 501 -10.99 -22.69 -14.29
C LEU A 501 -12.02 -23.67 -14.85
N ASP A 502 -12.63 -24.47 -13.98
CA ASP A 502 -13.77 -25.31 -14.35
C ASP A 502 -15.05 -24.47 -14.57
N ALA A 503 -16.05 -25.07 -15.24
CA ALA A 503 -17.32 -24.41 -15.54
C ALA A 503 -18.12 -24.02 -14.27
N ALA A 504 -17.88 -24.68 -13.14
CA ALA A 504 -18.55 -24.39 -11.88
C ALA A 504 -17.94 -23.15 -11.20
N GLN A 505 -16.63 -22.95 -11.29
CA GLN A 505 -15.95 -21.73 -10.85
C GLN A 505 -16.35 -20.53 -11.72
N LEU A 506 -16.46 -20.71 -13.04
CA LEU A 506 -17.02 -19.70 -13.94
C LEU A 506 -18.47 -19.31 -13.57
N GLN A 507 -19.31 -20.29 -13.22
CA GLN A 507 -20.66 -20.03 -12.73
C GLN A 507 -20.68 -19.35 -11.35
N ALA A 508 -19.76 -19.70 -10.46
CA ALA A 508 -19.64 -19.07 -9.14
C ALA A 508 -19.22 -17.60 -9.27
N VAL A 509 -18.28 -17.30 -10.17
CA VAL A 509 -17.86 -15.92 -10.48
C VAL A 509 -19.01 -15.13 -11.11
N ASP A 510 -19.77 -15.71 -12.05
CA ASP A 510 -20.96 -15.08 -12.65
C ASP A 510 -22.07 -14.80 -11.61
N ALA A 511 -22.36 -15.77 -10.75
CA ALA A 511 -23.35 -15.61 -9.68
C ALA A 511 -22.94 -14.52 -8.68
N GLN A 512 -21.66 -14.48 -8.31
CA GLN A 512 -21.12 -13.46 -7.42
C GLN A 512 -21.16 -12.07 -8.07
N SER A 513 -20.87 -11.96 -9.37
CA SER A 513 -20.99 -10.71 -10.13
C SER A 513 -22.42 -10.14 -10.07
N LYS A 514 -23.44 -10.98 -10.31
CA LYS A 514 -24.86 -10.57 -10.29
C LYS A 514 -25.33 -10.06 -8.93
N VAL A 515 -24.90 -10.69 -7.83
CA VAL A 515 -25.23 -10.23 -6.47
C VAL A 515 -24.67 -8.82 -6.22
N LEU A 516 -23.50 -8.53 -6.78
CA LEU A 516 -22.80 -7.27 -6.57
C LEU A 516 -23.32 -6.14 -7.46
N GLU A 517 -23.72 -6.46 -8.70
CA GLU A 517 -24.49 -5.53 -9.55
C GLU A 517 -25.77 -5.05 -8.86
N ALA A 518 -26.51 -5.98 -8.22
CA ALA A 518 -27.71 -5.62 -7.46
C ALA A 518 -27.40 -4.72 -6.25
N ALA A 519 -26.30 -4.97 -5.54
CA ALA A 519 -25.86 -4.15 -4.41
C ALA A 519 -25.41 -2.74 -4.83
N ALA A 520 -24.71 -2.62 -5.96
CA ALA A 520 -24.29 -1.33 -6.52
C ALA A 520 -25.51 -0.50 -6.96
N ALA A 521 -26.49 -1.12 -7.63
CA ALA A 521 -27.73 -0.46 -8.02
C ALA A 521 -28.55 0.06 -6.82
N ASP A 522 -28.65 -0.72 -5.74
CA ASP A 522 -29.31 -0.30 -4.49
C ASP A 522 -28.59 0.88 -3.81
N ALA A 523 -27.26 0.87 -3.80
CA ALA A 523 -26.46 1.99 -3.28
C ALA A 523 -26.70 3.28 -4.07
N ARG A 524 -26.77 3.18 -5.42
CA ARG A 524 -27.06 4.32 -6.31
C ARG A 524 -28.42 4.95 -6.03
N LEU A 525 -29.47 4.13 -5.86
CA LEU A 525 -30.82 4.62 -5.56
C LEU A 525 -30.87 5.37 -4.22
N LYS A 526 -30.19 4.85 -3.18
CA LYS A 526 -30.10 5.51 -1.87
C LYS A 526 -29.36 6.83 -1.93
N TYR A 527 -28.30 6.92 -2.73
CA TYR A 527 -27.59 8.17 -2.95
C TYR A 527 -28.47 9.25 -3.58
N ILE A 528 -29.15 8.93 -4.69
CA ILE A 528 -30.03 9.88 -5.39
C ILE A 528 -31.07 10.47 -4.43
N ALA A 529 -31.66 9.63 -3.57
CA ALA A 529 -32.63 10.08 -2.58
C ALA A 529 -32.02 11.02 -1.52
N LEU A 530 -30.81 10.74 -1.05
CA LEU A 530 -30.12 11.56 -0.05
C LEU A 530 -29.63 12.89 -0.61
N LYS A 531 -29.14 12.91 -1.86
CA LYS A 531 -28.75 14.15 -2.54
C LYS A 531 -29.94 15.07 -2.71
N ALA A 532 -31.08 14.54 -3.19
CA ALA A 532 -32.31 15.31 -3.30
C ALA A 532 -32.76 15.91 -1.96
N ALA A 533 -32.66 15.14 -0.86
CA ALA A 533 -32.99 15.63 0.47
C ALA A 533 -32.02 16.71 0.98
N ALA A 534 -30.73 16.60 0.67
CA ALA A 534 -29.72 17.60 1.01
C ALA A 534 -29.93 18.91 0.22
N ASP A 535 -30.19 18.80 -1.08
CA ASP A 535 -30.47 19.94 -1.95
C ASP A 535 -31.76 20.66 -1.50
N GLU A 536 -32.80 19.92 -1.14
CA GLU A 536 -34.05 20.47 -0.60
C GLU A 536 -33.83 21.18 0.74
N LEU A 537 -33.02 20.60 1.64
CA LEU A 537 -32.68 21.22 2.92
C LEU A 537 -31.88 22.50 2.70
N HIS A 538 -30.95 22.51 1.74
CA HIS A 538 -30.16 23.69 1.38
C HIS A 538 -31.03 24.81 0.80
N ALA A 539 -31.96 24.48 -0.10
CA ALA A 539 -32.91 25.44 -0.66
C ALA A 539 -33.84 26.05 0.41
N ARG A 540 -34.33 25.22 1.36
CA ARG A 540 -35.14 25.69 2.49
C ARG A 540 -34.35 26.58 3.44
N GLU A 541 -33.09 26.21 3.70
CA GLU A 541 -32.16 26.99 4.51
C GLU A 541 -31.94 28.38 3.88
N GLU A 542 -31.66 28.42 2.57
CA GLU A 542 -31.47 29.65 1.82
C GLU A 542 -32.72 30.55 1.85
N GLN A 543 -33.91 29.96 1.70
CA GLN A 543 -35.18 30.69 1.73
C GLN A 543 -35.54 31.24 3.13
N ARG A 544 -35.32 30.46 4.20
CA ARG A 544 -35.73 30.83 5.57
C ARG A 544 -34.74 31.75 6.27
N VAL A 545 -33.43 31.62 5.97
CA VAL A 545 -32.38 32.43 6.61
C VAL A 545 -32.23 33.79 5.91
N ALA A 546 -32.45 33.88 4.59
CA ALA A 546 -32.25 35.13 3.83
C ALA A 546 -33.10 36.31 4.35
N GLY A 547 -34.34 36.06 4.76
CA GLY A 547 -35.22 37.10 5.32
C GLY A 547 -34.71 37.66 6.64
N SER A 548 -34.35 36.79 7.58
CA SER A 548 -33.83 37.18 8.90
C SER A 548 -32.43 37.78 8.82
N ALA A 549 -31.57 37.27 7.93
CA ALA A 549 -30.25 37.82 7.65
C ALA A 549 -30.33 39.26 7.12
N ARG A 550 -31.27 39.55 6.20
CA ARG A 550 -31.51 40.91 5.69
C ARG A 550 -32.04 41.84 6.79
N ALA A 551 -32.96 41.37 7.63
CA ALA A 551 -33.49 42.16 8.76
C ALA A 551 -32.40 42.46 9.81
N ALA A 552 -31.54 41.49 10.13
CA ALA A 552 -30.41 41.69 11.04
C ALA A 552 -29.41 42.72 10.47
N MET A 553 -29.08 42.64 9.19
CA MET A 553 -28.19 43.63 8.56
C MET A 553 -28.78 45.03 8.50
N GLN A 554 -30.08 45.16 8.22
CA GLN A 554 -30.77 46.44 8.30
C GLN A 554 -30.67 47.04 9.71
N ALA A 555 -30.87 46.23 10.75
CA ALA A 555 -30.76 46.69 12.14
C ALA A 555 -29.31 47.07 12.53
N VAL A 556 -28.28 46.33 12.07
CA VAL A 556 -26.86 46.71 12.27
C VAL A 556 -26.55 48.05 11.62
N VAL A 557 -27.02 48.27 10.39
CA VAL A 557 -26.85 49.55 9.68
C VAL A 557 -27.57 50.70 10.39
N GLU A 558 -28.83 50.49 10.79
CA GLU A 558 -29.58 51.52 11.53
C GLU A 558 -28.90 51.86 12.85
N MET A 559 -28.44 50.87 13.61
CA MET A 559 -27.72 51.08 14.86
C MET A 559 -26.41 51.85 14.64
N ALA A 560 -25.62 51.48 13.64
CA ALA A 560 -24.38 52.18 13.32
C ALA A 560 -24.63 53.63 12.88
N ARG A 561 -25.71 53.91 12.14
CA ARG A 561 -26.15 55.27 11.78
C ARG A 561 -26.50 56.09 13.03
N TRP A 562 -27.25 55.52 13.97
CA TRP A 562 -27.62 56.22 15.21
C TRP A 562 -26.43 56.49 16.12
N VAL A 563 -25.48 55.55 16.21
CA VAL A 563 -24.24 55.72 16.99
C VAL A 563 -23.36 56.83 16.41
N ALA A 564 -23.16 56.85 15.09
CA ALA A 564 -22.42 57.93 14.43
C ALA A 564 -23.07 59.29 14.67
N TYR A 565 -24.39 59.37 14.54
CA TYR A 565 -25.14 60.60 14.78
C TYR A 565 -25.10 61.07 16.25
N LEU A 566 -25.21 60.15 17.21
CA LEU A 566 -25.09 60.45 18.63
C LEU A 566 -23.68 60.92 18.99
N HIS A 567 -22.64 60.32 18.40
CA HIS A 567 -21.26 60.78 18.53
C HIS A 567 -21.12 62.22 18.00
N ASP A 568 -21.58 62.48 16.78
CA ASP A 568 -21.53 63.81 16.16
C ASP A 568 -22.27 64.88 16.97
N LEU A 569 -23.45 64.54 17.52
CA LEU A 569 -24.18 65.42 18.43
C LEU A 569 -23.42 65.67 19.73
N SER A 570 -22.76 64.66 20.28
CA SER A 570 -21.97 64.80 21.51
C SER A 570 -20.70 65.65 21.30
N VAL A 571 -20.04 65.49 20.15
CA VAL A 571 -18.89 66.27 19.73
C VAL A 571 -19.31 67.71 19.41
N ALA A 572 -20.45 67.90 18.73
CA ALA A 572 -21.04 69.21 18.48
C ALA A 572 -21.48 69.90 19.77
N ALA A 573 -22.02 69.16 20.75
CA ALA A 573 -22.37 69.69 22.07
C ALA A 573 -21.14 70.19 22.85
N SER A 574 -19.96 69.59 22.61
CA SER A 574 -18.69 70.08 23.16
C SER A 574 -18.15 71.36 22.47
N LYS A 575 -18.71 71.75 21.31
CA LYS A 575 -18.17 72.82 20.44
C LYS A 575 -19.14 73.95 20.07
N ALA A 576 -20.47 73.80 20.21
CA ALA A 576 -21.46 74.76 19.72
C ALA A 576 -22.30 75.43 20.83
N PRO A 577 -22.46 76.77 20.80
CA PRO A 577 -23.41 77.50 21.65
C PRO A 577 -24.76 77.64 20.93
N LEU A 578 -25.48 76.54 20.69
CA LEU A 578 -26.80 76.57 20.05
C LEU A 578 -27.80 75.69 20.80
N GLY A 579 -28.92 76.30 21.22
CA GLY A 579 -30.06 75.66 21.90
C GLY A 579 -29.92 75.59 23.42
N GLY A 580 -30.98 75.95 24.16
CA GLY A 580 -31.01 75.84 25.62
C GLY A 580 -30.74 74.39 26.09
N PRO A 581 -30.19 74.18 27.31
CA PRO A 581 -29.86 72.84 27.83
C PRO A 581 -31.02 71.83 27.79
N ALA A 582 -32.27 72.32 27.91
CA ALA A 582 -33.48 71.49 27.95
C ALA A 582 -33.83 70.86 26.59
N ASP A 583 -33.75 71.62 25.49
CA ASP A 583 -34.05 71.10 24.15
C ASP A 583 -33.00 70.07 23.70
N ARG A 584 -31.74 70.29 24.09
CA ARG A 584 -30.64 69.33 23.86
C ARG A 584 -30.82 68.03 24.64
N ALA A 585 -31.18 68.11 25.92
CA ALA A 585 -31.45 66.92 26.72
C ALA A 585 -32.62 66.11 26.15
N LYS A 586 -33.65 66.78 25.62
CA LYS A 586 -34.81 66.16 24.98
C LYS A 586 -34.44 65.43 23.69
N ASP A 587 -33.61 66.03 22.83
CA ASP A 587 -33.14 65.41 21.59
C ASP A 587 -32.21 64.22 21.86
N ILE A 588 -31.27 64.34 22.81
CA ILE A 588 -30.39 63.23 23.21
C ILE A 588 -31.23 62.07 23.75
N ALA A 589 -32.21 62.33 24.63
CA ALA A 589 -33.09 61.29 25.15
C ALA A 589 -33.95 60.62 24.07
N ALA A 590 -34.47 61.39 23.11
CA ALA A 590 -35.23 60.85 21.99
C ALA A 590 -34.38 59.96 21.08
N LYS A 591 -33.11 60.31 20.84
CA LYS A 591 -32.18 59.53 20.01
C LYS A 591 -31.58 58.33 20.74
N GLN A 592 -31.35 58.42 22.05
CA GLN A 592 -31.04 57.26 22.89
C GLN A 592 -32.18 56.25 22.86
N ARG A 593 -33.45 56.71 22.94
CA ARG A 593 -34.61 55.84 22.77
C ARG A 593 -34.65 55.17 21.39
N ALA A 594 -34.41 55.91 20.30
CA ALA A 594 -34.35 55.33 18.96
C ALA A 594 -33.21 54.32 18.78
N CYS A 595 -32.05 54.56 19.40
CA CYS A 595 -30.93 53.62 19.41
C CYS A 595 -31.25 52.35 20.23
N SER A 596 -31.96 52.50 21.35
CA SER A 596 -32.46 51.37 22.14
C SER A 596 -33.49 50.55 21.36
N GLU A 597 -34.44 51.19 20.68
CA GLU A 597 -35.43 50.50 19.84
C GLU A 597 -34.76 49.77 18.66
N ALA A 598 -33.70 50.34 18.08
CA ALA A 598 -32.89 49.66 17.06
C ALA A 598 -32.09 48.48 17.65
N ALA A 599 -31.64 48.57 18.91
CA ALA A 599 -31.01 47.48 19.63
C ALA A 599 -31.97 46.33 19.94
N ASP A 600 -33.19 46.65 20.38
CA ASP A 600 -34.23 45.66 20.62
C ASP A 600 -34.62 44.93 19.32
N LYS A 601 -34.75 45.67 18.21
CA LYS A 601 -34.97 45.08 16.87
C LYS A 601 -33.81 44.20 16.40
N LEU A 602 -32.58 44.62 16.66
CA LEU A 602 -31.39 43.84 16.35
C LEU A 602 -31.36 42.53 17.17
N GLU A 603 -31.67 42.63 18.46
CA GLU A 603 -31.76 41.49 19.37
C GLU A 603 -32.88 40.52 18.98
N ASP A 604 -34.06 41.01 18.63
CA ASP A 604 -35.20 40.19 18.17
C ASP A 604 -34.91 39.53 16.81
N ALA A 605 -34.26 40.25 15.89
CA ALA A 605 -33.80 39.69 14.62
C ALA A 605 -32.75 38.60 14.83
N PHE A 606 -31.80 38.81 15.74
CA PHE A 606 -30.81 37.80 16.12
C PHE A 606 -31.44 36.60 16.81
N LYS A 607 -32.37 36.78 17.76
CA LYS A 607 -33.11 35.69 18.42
C LYS A 607 -33.90 34.86 17.41
N THR A 608 -34.57 35.52 16.47
CA THR A 608 -35.31 34.84 15.40
C THR A 608 -34.37 34.06 14.49
N MET A 609 -33.24 34.66 14.10
CA MET A 609 -32.23 33.98 13.28
C MET A 609 -31.60 32.80 14.02
N CYS A 610 -31.26 32.96 15.31
CA CYS A 610 -30.75 31.88 16.16
C CYS A 610 -31.77 30.76 16.30
N GLY A 611 -33.05 31.05 16.55
CA GLY A 611 -34.10 30.04 16.63
C GLY A 611 -34.33 29.28 15.31
N VAL A 612 -34.23 29.97 14.17
CA VAL A 612 -34.26 29.33 12.84
C VAL A 612 -33.01 28.47 12.62
N CYS A 613 -31.82 28.96 13.00
CA CYS A 613 -30.56 28.22 12.94
C CYS A 613 -30.57 26.98 13.84
N ASP A 614 -31.12 27.05 15.06
CA ASP A 614 -31.22 25.93 15.99
C ASP A 614 -32.16 24.84 15.45
N ALA A 615 -33.30 25.22 14.87
CA ALA A 615 -34.21 24.29 14.21
C ALA A 615 -33.55 23.62 12.99
N LEU A 616 -32.88 24.41 12.14
CA LEU A 616 -32.12 23.91 10.99
C LEU A 616 -30.92 23.04 11.42
N LYS A 617 -30.31 23.32 12.57
CA LYS A 617 -29.24 22.51 13.17
C LYS A 617 -29.77 21.17 13.66
N ALA A 618 -30.95 21.13 14.27
CA ALA A 618 -31.58 19.86 14.67
C ALA A 618 -31.93 18.98 13.46
N GLU A 619 -32.52 19.58 12.41
CA GLU A 619 -32.79 18.90 11.13
C GLU A 619 -31.48 18.50 10.42
N GLY A 620 -30.48 19.38 10.43
CA GLY A 620 -29.14 19.17 9.88
C GLY A 620 -28.35 18.08 10.61
N ASN A 621 -28.47 17.96 11.93
CA ASN A 621 -27.89 16.86 12.71
C ASN A 621 -28.56 15.53 12.35
N THR A 622 -29.89 15.52 12.16
CA THR A 622 -30.63 14.35 11.71
C THR A 622 -30.21 13.92 10.31
N LEU A 623 -30.06 14.89 9.39
CA LEU A 623 -29.54 14.64 8.04
C LEU A 623 -28.07 14.17 8.08
N THR A 624 -27.24 14.78 8.93
CA THR A 624 -25.84 14.40 9.15
C THR A 624 -25.72 12.97 9.65
N GLN A 625 -26.59 12.54 10.58
CA GLN A 625 -26.59 11.16 11.05
C GLN A 625 -27.02 10.20 9.93
N LYS A 626 -28.08 10.52 9.17
CA LYS A 626 -28.49 9.74 7.99
C LYS A 626 -27.39 9.68 6.93
N LEU A 627 -26.65 10.77 6.73
CA LEU A 627 -25.50 10.88 5.84
C LEU A 627 -24.32 10.05 6.33
N LYS A 628 -24.00 10.07 7.64
CA LYS A 628 -22.96 9.22 8.24
C LYS A 628 -23.30 7.74 8.12
N ASP A 629 -24.55 7.36 8.35
CA ASP A 629 -25.02 5.99 8.21
C ASP A 629 -24.96 5.54 6.75
N ALA A 630 -25.36 6.40 5.82
CA ALA A 630 -25.24 6.16 4.39
C ALA A 630 -23.77 6.09 3.94
N PHE A 631 -22.92 6.98 4.43
CA PHE A 631 -21.48 7.01 4.20
C PHE A 631 -20.82 5.72 4.70
N GLY A 632 -21.17 5.24 5.90
CA GLY A 632 -20.69 3.97 6.43
C GLY A 632 -21.09 2.79 5.53
N LYS A 633 -22.33 2.78 5.04
CA LYS A 633 -22.83 1.75 4.10
C LYS A 633 -22.15 1.83 2.74
N VAL A 634 -21.97 3.02 2.18
CA VAL A 634 -21.27 3.25 0.91
C VAL A 634 -19.79 2.90 1.03
N LYS A 635 -19.11 3.26 2.13
CA LYS A 635 -17.72 2.88 2.39
C LYS A 635 -17.56 1.36 2.52
N ALA A 636 -18.48 0.68 3.20
CA ALA A 636 -18.49 -0.77 3.29
C ALA A 636 -18.75 -1.44 1.93
N ALA A 637 -19.69 -0.90 1.14
CA ALA A 637 -19.95 -1.33 -0.22
C ALA A 637 -18.72 -1.10 -1.12
N ASN A 638 -18.10 0.08 -1.08
CA ASN A 638 -16.90 0.42 -1.84
C ASN A 638 -15.72 -0.49 -1.48
N THR A 639 -15.52 -0.77 -0.20
CA THR A 639 -14.49 -1.73 0.26
C THR A 639 -14.76 -3.13 -0.29
N SER A 640 -16.03 -3.56 -0.27
CA SER A 640 -16.45 -4.86 -0.80
C SER A 640 -16.30 -4.93 -2.33
N LEU A 641 -16.61 -3.83 -3.01
CA LEU A 641 -16.51 -3.68 -4.46
C LEU A 641 -15.05 -3.61 -4.93
N HIS A 642 -14.16 -2.94 -4.19
CA HIS A 642 -12.72 -3.00 -4.44
C HIS A 642 -12.13 -4.39 -4.21
N LYS A 643 -12.53 -5.08 -3.13
CA LYS A 643 -12.14 -6.48 -2.90
C LYS A 643 -12.64 -7.38 -4.03
N LEU A 644 -13.86 -7.19 -4.50
CA LEU A 644 -14.37 -7.92 -5.66
C LEU A 644 -13.62 -7.55 -6.93
N TYR A 645 -13.43 -6.26 -7.23
CA TYR A 645 -12.75 -5.78 -8.42
C TYR A 645 -11.33 -6.33 -8.50
N SER A 646 -10.61 -6.39 -7.38
CA SER A 646 -9.31 -7.06 -7.32
C SER A 646 -9.43 -8.56 -7.68
N LYS A 647 -10.38 -9.28 -7.10
CA LYS A 647 -10.63 -10.68 -7.44
C LYS A 647 -11.04 -10.86 -8.90
N LEU A 648 -11.89 -10.00 -9.43
CA LEU A 648 -12.39 -10.03 -10.81
C LEU A 648 -11.29 -9.66 -11.80
N SER A 649 -10.43 -8.69 -11.51
CA SER A 649 -9.30 -8.33 -12.37
C SER A 649 -8.25 -9.43 -12.40
N VAL A 650 -7.94 -10.07 -11.27
CA VAL A 650 -7.12 -11.30 -11.23
C VAL A 650 -7.80 -12.43 -12.02
N SER A 651 -9.11 -12.63 -11.84
CA SER A 651 -9.87 -13.65 -12.56
C SER A 651 -9.95 -13.37 -14.06
N VAL A 652 -10.12 -12.12 -14.49
CA VAL A 652 -10.16 -11.70 -15.90
C VAL A 652 -8.82 -11.95 -16.55
N ARG A 653 -7.70 -11.56 -15.92
CA ARG A 653 -6.36 -11.84 -16.48
C ARG A 653 -6.09 -13.34 -16.52
N SER A 654 -6.40 -14.06 -15.45
CA SER A 654 -6.31 -15.52 -15.41
C SER A 654 -7.15 -16.16 -16.54
N LEU A 655 -8.35 -15.64 -16.79
CA LEU A 655 -9.20 -16.06 -17.89
C LEU A 655 -8.62 -15.65 -19.25
N GLU A 656 -8.05 -14.46 -19.42
CA GLU A 656 -7.39 -14.01 -20.65
C GLU A 656 -6.15 -14.86 -20.96
N ASP A 657 -5.33 -15.16 -19.97
CA ASP A 657 -4.17 -16.04 -20.09
C ASP A 657 -4.62 -17.47 -20.43
N THR A 658 -5.68 -17.95 -19.79
CA THR A 658 -6.30 -19.25 -20.11
C THR A 658 -6.87 -19.24 -21.53
N LYS A 659 -7.49 -18.14 -21.96
CA LYS A 659 -7.98 -17.95 -23.33
C LYS A 659 -6.82 -18.06 -24.32
N ASN A 660 -5.76 -17.30 -24.09
CA ASN A 660 -4.58 -17.25 -24.94
C ASN A 660 -3.87 -18.61 -24.99
N LEU A 661 -3.86 -19.34 -23.88
CA LEU A 661 -3.33 -20.71 -23.82
C LEU A 661 -4.22 -21.71 -24.59
N LEU A 662 -5.54 -21.61 -24.44
CA LEU A 662 -6.49 -22.47 -25.16
C LEU A 662 -6.51 -22.17 -26.66
N GLU A 663 -6.56 -20.90 -27.08
CA GLU A 663 -6.47 -20.48 -28.49
C GLU A 663 -5.10 -20.81 -29.07
N GLY A 664 -4.05 -20.56 -28.29
CA GLY A 664 -2.67 -20.69 -28.71
C GLY A 664 -2.17 -22.13 -28.73
N ARG A 665 -2.48 -23.00 -27.77
CA ARG A 665 -1.87 -24.33 -27.71
C ARG A 665 -2.89 -25.42 -27.95
N GLU A 666 -3.94 -25.46 -27.14
CA GLU A 666 -4.89 -26.58 -27.15
C GLU A 666 -5.75 -26.61 -28.42
N LEU A 667 -6.22 -25.46 -28.92
CA LEU A 667 -6.99 -25.39 -30.15
C LEU A 667 -6.12 -25.74 -31.37
N ARG A 668 -4.88 -25.25 -31.43
CA ARG A 668 -3.93 -25.63 -32.50
C ARG A 668 -3.61 -27.12 -32.46
N ASN A 669 -3.40 -27.69 -31.28
CA ASN A 669 -3.15 -29.13 -31.11
C ASN A 669 -4.38 -29.95 -31.50
N ALA A 670 -5.57 -29.61 -31.00
CA ALA A 670 -6.81 -30.32 -31.32
C ALA A 670 -7.16 -30.22 -32.82
N MET A 671 -6.87 -29.08 -33.46
CA MET A 671 -7.04 -28.91 -34.91
C MET A 671 -6.04 -29.76 -35.70
N THR A 672 -4.80 -29.87 -35.22
CA THR A 672 -3.78 -30.75 -35.82
C THR A 672 -4.18 -32.21 -35.67
N ASP A 673 -4.54 -32.65 -34.47
CA ASP A 673 -5.04 -34.00 -34.16
C ASP A 673 -6.25 -34.37 -35.05
N LEU A 674 -7.21 -33.44 -35.19
CA LEU A 674 -8.38 -33.63 -36.05
C LEU A 674 -7.98 -33.77 -37.52
N THR A 675 -7.07 -32.92 -38.01
CA THR A 675 -6.58 -32.96 -39.39
C THR A 675 -5.87 -34.28 -39.68
N ASP A 676 -4.98 -34.72 -38.78
CA ASP A 676 -4.23 -35.97 -38.91
C ASP A 676 -5.14 -37.21 -38.81
N ALA A 677 -6.11 -37.18 -37.89
CA ALA A 677 -7.10 -38.25 -37.76
C ALA A 677 -8.02 -38.35 -38.99
N GLU A 678 -8.44 -37.22 -39.57
CA GLU A 678 -9.22 -37.20 -40.82
C GLU A 678 -8.40 -37.66 -42.03
N ALA A 679 -7.13 -37.28 -42.12
CA ALA A 679 -6.21 -37.75 -43.17
C ALA A 679 -6.02 -39.28 -43.07
N THR A 680 -5.78 -39.78 -41.85
CA THR A 680 -5.66 -41.22 -41.57
C THR A 680 -6.96 -41.96 -41.93
N ARG A 681 -8.11 -41.40 -41.55
CA ARG A 681 -9.43 -41.96 -41.89
C ARG A 681 -9.63 -42.08 -43.40
N LYS A 682 -9.31 -41.02 -44.16
CA LYS A 682 -9.38 -41.02 -45.64
C LYS A 682 -8.42 -42.06 -46.25
N GLN A 683 -7.20 -42.18 -45.70
CA GLN A 683 -6.24 -43.20 -46.14
C GLN A 683 -6.77 -44.62 -45.90
N ARG A 684 -7.30 -44.91 -44.72
CA ARG A 684 -7.86 -46.24 -44.39
C ARG A 684 -9.11 -46.55 -45.20
N GLU A 685 -9.91 -45.55 -45.54
CA GLU A 685 -11.04 -45.70 -46.44
C GLU A 685 -10.60 -46.06 -47.87
N ALA A 686 -9.54 -45.42 -48.39
CA ALA A 686 -8.97 -45.78 -49.69
C ALA A 686 -8.35 -47.20 -49.70
N GLU A 687 -7.68 -47.60 -48.61
CA GLU A 687 -7.15 -48.96 -48.44
C GLU A 687 -8.26 -50.02 -48.41
N LEU A 688 -9.40 -49.72 -47.77
CA LEU A 688 -10.56 -50.59 -47.75
C LEU A 688 -11.17 -50.75 -49.15
N THR A 689 -11.32 -49.65 -49.90
CA THR A 689 -11.81 -49.71 -51.30
C THR A 689 -10.89 -50.60 -52.14
N LYS A 690 -9.57 -50.41 -52.05
CA LYS A 690 -8.59 -51.23 -52.76
C LYS A 690 -8.61 -52.70 -52.35
N ALA A 691 -8.82 -52.99 -51.07
CA ALA A 691 -8.94 -54.36 -50.57
C ALA A 691 -10.21 -55.05 -51.08
N ASN A 692 -11.33 -54.31 -51.18
CA ASN A 692 -12.58 -54.80 -51.76
C ASN A 692 -12.43 -55.14 -53.24
N ASP A 693 -11.73 -54.29 -54.00
CA ASP A 693 -11.45 -54.52 -55.43
C ASP A 693 -10.56 -55.75 -55.68
N GLY A 694 -9.69 -56.08 -54.71
CA GLY A 694 -8.78 -57.24 -54.77
C GLY A 694 -9.41 -58.59 -54.38
N GLY A 695 -10.61 -58.62 -53.79
CA GLY A 695 -11.38 -59.84 -53.52
C GLY A 695 -10.88 -60.75 -52.39
N GLU A 696 -9.78 -60.43 -51.69
CA GLU A 696 -9.25 -61.26 -50.59
C GLU A 696 -9.97 -61.00 -49.26
N SER A 697 -10.76 -61.98 -48.80
CA SER A 697 -11.58 -61.87 -47.58
C SER A 697 -10.83 -61.43 -46.31
N TYR A 698 -9.57 -61.86 -46.15
CA TYR A 698 -8.75 -61.49 -44.99
C TYR A 698 -8.28 -60.02 -45.06
N ALA A 699 -7.85 -59.56 -46.24
CA ALA A 699 -7.40 -58.20 -46.46
C ALA A 699 -8.54 -57.19 -46.21
N VAL A 700 -9.76 -57.53 -46.65
CA VAL A 700 -10.97 -56.73 -46.40
C VAL A 700 -11.25 -56.59 -44.90
N ARG A 701 -11.31 -57.70 -44.14
CA ARG A 701 -11.59 -57.64 -42.68
C ARG A 701 -10.55 -56.83 -41.90
N LYS A 702 -9.27 -56.92 -42.27
CA LYS A 702 -8.20 -56.13 -41.64
C LYS A 702 -8.36 -54.65 -41.97
N ALA A 703 -8.67 -54.31 -43.21
CA ALA A 703 -8.93 -52.94 -43.64
C ALA A 703 -10.18 -52.35 -42.95
N GLU A 704 -11.25 -53.13 -42.76
CA GLU A 704 -12.44 -52.73 -42.00
C GLU A 704 -12.12 -52.41 -40.54
N THR A 705 -11.32 -53.25 -39.88
CA THR A 705 -10.91 -53.03 -38.48
C THR A 705 -10.06 -51.76 -38.33
N ASN A 706 -9.13 -51.54 -39.28
CA ASN A 706 -8.31 -50.33 -39.32
C ASN A 706 -9.15 -49.07 -39.58
N LYS A 707 -10.13 -49.14 -40.50
CA LYS A 707 -11.08 -48.05 -40.76
C LYS A 707 -11.90 -47.74 -39.50
N SER A 708 -12.44 -48.76 -38.84
CA SER A 708 -13.21 -48.59 -37.60
C SER A 708 -12.40 -47.90 -36.49
N THR A 709 -11.13 -48.27 -36.34
CA THR A 709 -10.20 -47.63 -35.38
C THR A 709 -9.93 -46.17 -35.76
N ALA A 710 -9.71 -45.88 -37.04
CA ALA A 710 -9.51 -44.51 -37.53
C ALA A 710 -10.77 -43.64 -37.41
N ASP A 711 -11.95 -44.21 -37.66
CA ASP A 711 -13.25 -43.53 -37.46
C ASP A 711 -13.46 -43.17 -35.99
N LYS A 712 -13.08 -44.07 -35.06
CA LYS A 712 -13.13 -43.79 -33.62
C LYS A 712 -12.18 -42.65 -33.24
N ALA A 713 -10.93 -42.71 -33.67
CA ALA A 713 -9.94 -41.66 -33.41
C ALA A 713 -10.37 -40.30 -33.97
N ALA A 714 -10.93 -40.26 -35.18
CA ALA A 714 -11.46 -39.03 -35.78
C ALA A 714 -12.66 -38.46 -35.01
N ARG A 715 -13.56 -39.32 -34.49
CA ARG A 715 -14.66 -38.87 -33.61
C ARG A 715 -14.14 -38.30 -32.30
N GLU A 716 -13.17 -38.95 -31.67
CA GLU A 716 -12.54 -38.48 -30.41
C GLU A 716 -11.82 -37.15 -30.61
N ALA A 717 -11.03 -37.01 -31.68
CA ALA A 717 -10.37 -35.75 -32.03
C ALA A 717 -11.37 -34.62 -32.32
N LYS A 718 -12.47 -34.93 -33.02
CA LYS A 718 -13.55 -33.96 -33.27
C LYS A 718 -14.25 -33.54 -31.97
N THR A 719 -14.57 -34.49 -31.09
CA THR A 719 -15.16 -34.19 -29.78
C THR A 719 -14.23 -33.31 -28.93
N ARG A 720 -12.91 -33.55 -28.97
CA ARG A 720 -11.91 -32.70 -28.30
C ARG A 720 -11.91 -31.28 -28.87
N HIS A 721 -11.83 -31.14 -30.20
CA HIS A 721 -11.90 -29.83 -30.88
C HIS A 721 -13.19 -29.06 -30.53
N ASP A 722 -14.34 -29.70 -30.62
CA ASP A 722 -15.65 -29.09 -30.33
C ASP A 722 -15.76 -28.69 -28.85
N THR A 723 -15.16 -29.46 -27.94
CA THR A 723 -15.11 -29.15 -26.51
C THR A 723 -14.25 -27.92 -26.23
N VAL A 724 -13.03 -27.84 -26.78
CA VAL A 724 -12.14 -26.68 -26.63
C VAL A 724 -12.78 -25.43 -27.22
N THR A 725 -13.40 -25.54 -28.39
CA THR A 725 -14.11 -24.42 -29.03
C THR A 725 -15.27 -23.91 -28.17
N LYS A 726 -16.09 -24.81 -27.61
CA LYS A 726 -17.19 -24.44 -26.71
C LYS A 726 -16.69 -23.81 -25.40
N GLN A 727 -15.55 -24.26 -24.87
CA GLN A 727 -14.91 -23.66 -23.70
C GLN A 727 -14.46 -22.23 -24.03
N LEU A 728 -13.79 -22.01 -25.17
CA LEU A 728 -13.39 -20.68 -25.64
C LEU A 728 -14.57 -19.72 -25.81
N ASP A 729 -15.67 -20.16 -26.42
CA ASP A 729 -16.88 -19.34 -26.57
C ASP A 729 -17.50 -18.97 -25.22
N THR A 730 -17.51 -19.90 -24.28
CA THR A 730 -18.04 -19.66 -22.93
C THR A 730 -17.16 -18.67 -22.17
N LEU A 731 -15.85 -18.87 -22.23
CA LEU A 731 -14.85 -18.03 -21.61
C LEU A 731 -14.85 -16.60 -22.19
N ALA A 732 -14.99 -16.46 -23.51
CA ALA A 732 -15.11 -15.16 -24.17
C ALA A 732 -16.38 -14.40 -23.74
N ARG A 733 -17.52 -15.09 -23.58
CA ARG A 733 -18.75 -14.48 -23.04
C ARG A 733 -18.60 -14.07 -21.59
N SER A 734 -17.99 -14.92 -20.75
CA SER A 734 -17.72 -14.61 -19.35
C SER A 734 -16.74 -13.43 -19.21
N LEU A 735 -15.68 -13.39 -20.00
CA LEU A 735 -14.74 -12.26 -20.06
C LEU A 735 -15.45 -10.96 -20.45
N ALA A 736 -16.28 -10.98 -21.49
CA ALA A 736 -17.04 -9.79 -21.90
C ALA A 736 -18.01 -9.31 -20.81
N ALA A 737 -18.70 -10.24 -20.14
CA ALA A 737 -19.59 -9.91 -19.03
C ALA A 737 -18.81 -9.31 -17.84
N ILE A 738 -17.74 -9.96 -17.39
CA ILE A 738 -16.93 -9.48 -16.27
C ILE A 738 -16.22 -8.16 -16.59
N ALA A 739 -15.69 -7.98 -17.80
CA ALA A 739 -15.05 -6.73 -18.23
C ALA A 739 -16.05 -5.57 -18.24
N LYS A 740 -17.30 -5.83 -18.66
CA LYS A 740 -18.38 -4.85 -18.56
C LYS A 740 -18.70 -4.52 -17.10
N SER A 741 -18.93 -5.53 -16.25
CA SER A 741 -19.20 -5.32 -14.82
C SER A 741 -18.04 -4.61 -14.10
N SER A 742 -16.80 -4.87 -14.51
CA SER A 742 -15.58 -4.20 -14.04
C SER A 742 -15.56 -2.72 -14.43
N THR A 743 -15.92 -2.39 -15.67
CA THR A 743 -16.01 -1.01 -16.17
C THR A 743 -17.12 -0.23 -15.47
N ASP A 744 -18.29 -0.86 -15.31
CA ASP A 744 -19.44 -0.29 -14.61
C ASP A 744 -19.08 -0.03 -13.12
N ALA A 745 -18.46 -1.01 -12.46
CA ALA A 745 -17.95 -0.87 -11.09
C ALA A 745 -16.90 0.25 -10.93
N HIS A 746 -15.98 0.40 -11.88
CA HIS A 746 -14.98 1.47 -11.85
C HIS A 746 -15.62 2.86 -11.99
N THR A 747 -16.61 2.98 -12.87
CA THR A 747 -17.42 4.20 -13.03
C THR A 747 -18.16 4.52 -11.74
N ASP A 748 -18.79 3.51 -11.12
CA ASP A 748 -19.49 3.65 -9.84
C ASP A 748 -18.55 4.10 -8.70
N ILE A 749 -17.32 3.59 -8.64
CA ILE A 749 -16.30 4.05 -7.67
C ILE A 749 -15.99 5.53 -7.88
N GLY A 750 -15.83 5.96 -9.13
CA GLY A 750 -15.60 7.36 -9.50
C GLY A 750 -16.72 8.27 -8.98
N ASP A 751 -17.97 7.91 -9.28
CA ASP A 751 -19.16 8.65 -8.86
C ASP A 751 -19.31 8.69 -7.32
N ILE A 752 -19.03 7.58 -6.64
CA ILE A 752 -19.03 7.49 -5.17
C ILE A 752 -17.92 8.39 -4.58
N THR A 753 -16.73 8.38 -5.14
CA THR A 753 -15.59 9.17 -4.64
C THR A 753 -15.86 10.67 -4.82
N GLN A 754 -16.41 11.07 -5.97
CA GLN A 754 -16.85 12.44 -6.19
C GLN A 754 -17.93 12.85 -5.18
N THR A 755 -18.91 11.97 -4.95
CA THR A 755 -19.96 12.19 -3.96
C THR A 755 -19.41 12.36 -2.54
N GLN A 756 -18.40 11.58 -2.15
CA GLN A 756 -17.73 11.73 -0.85
C GLN A 756 -17.11 13.11 -0.70
N ALA A 757 -16.45 13.61 -1.74
CA ALA A 757 -15.87 14.95 -1.73
C ALA A 757 -16.94 16.06 -1.63
N GLU A 758 -18.07 15.91 -2.33
CA GLU A 758 -19.21 16.85 -2.27
C GLU A 758 -19.82 16.89 -0.85
N LEU A 759 -20.02 15.74 -0.22
CA LEU A 759 -20.60 15.64 1.13
C LEU A 759 -19.66 16.18 2.22
N ASP A 760 -18.36 15.89 2.13
CA ASP A 760 -17.36 16.43 3.06
C ASP A 760 -17.25 17.96 2.97
N ALA A 761 -17.39 18.51 1.77
CA ALA A 761 -17.43 19.96 1.57
C ALA A 761 -18.66 20.59 2.24
N LEU A 762 -19.84 19.96 2.09
CA LEU A 762 -21.08 20.40 2.76
C LEU A 762 -20.95 20.34 4.29
N LEU A 763 -20.37 19.27 4.85
CA LEU A 763 -20.18 19.12 6.29
C LEU A 763 -19.24 20.19 6.86
N ARG A 764 -18.13 20.48 6.15
CA ARG A 764 -17.21 21.56 6.53
C ARG A 764 -17.87 22.93 6.48
N ALA A 765 -18.68 23.19 5.45
CA ALA A 765 -19.42 24.43 5.32
C ALA A 765 -20.42 24.61 6.48
N GLN A 766 -21.13 23.55 6.88
CA GLN A 766 -22.06 23.60 8.01
C GLN A 766 -21.35 23.85 9.35
N ASN A 767 -20.24 23.14 9.62
CA ASN A 767 -19.48 23.34 10.86
C ASN A 767 -18.93 24.77 10.98
N ALA A 768 -18.46 25.35 9.87
CA ALA A 768 -18.00 26.73 9.84
C ALA A 768 -19.14 27.73 10.13
N ARG A 769 -20.36 27.46 9.66
CA ARG A 769 -21.55 28.27 9.94
C ARG A 769 -21.96 28.21 11.42
N ASP A 770 -21.96 27.02 12.01
CA ASP A 770 -22.29 26.83 13.43
C ASP A 770 -21.33 27.59 14.35
N ALA A 771 -20.04 27.58 14.02
CA ALA A 771 -19.02 28.36 14.73
C ALA A 771 -19.31 29.87 14.62
N ALA A 772 -19.56 30.37 13.41
CA ALA A 772 -19.81 31.79 13.19
C ALA A 772 -21.13 32.29 13.81
N ALA A 773 -22.18 31.46 13.84
CA ALA A 773 -23.43 31.78 14.53
C ALA A 773 -23.23 31.91 16.05
N THR A 774 -22.39 31.05 16.64
CA THR A 774 -22.01 31.10 18.05
C THR A 774 -21.25 32.39 18.38
N ASP A 775 -20.28 32.77 17.54
CA ASP A 775 -19.50 33.99 17.69
C ASP A 775 -20.37 35.26 17.56
N LEU A 776 -21.30 35.27 16.61
CA LEU A 776 -22.22 36.38 16.38
C LEU A 776 -23.19 36.57 17.56
N ALA A 777 -23.71 35.47 18.13
CA ALA A 777 -24.55 35.52 19.32
C ALA A 777 -23.79 36.06 20.54
N ALA A 778 -22.52 35.67 20.72
CA ALA A 778 -21.66 36.19 21.78
C ALA A 778 -21.39 37.70 21.63
N ALA A 779 -21.18 38.17 20.40
CA ALA A 779 -20.96 39.59 20.09
C ALA A 779 -22.23 40.43 20.31
N ALA A 780 -23.41 39.94 19.90
CA ALA A 780 -24.69 40.59 20.16
C ALA A 780 -24.98 40.72 21.67
N ALA A 781 -24.71 39.67 22.45
CA ALA A 781 -24.82 39.71 23.91
C ALA A 781 -23.83 40.71 24.55
N ALA A 782 -22.67 40.95 23.95
CA ALA A 782 -21.73 41.96 24.41
C ALA A 782 -22.25 43.39 24.17
N ILE A 783 -22.94 43.64 23.05
CA ILE A 783 -23.61 44.93 22.79
C ILE A 783 -24.73 45.19 23.78
N HIS A 784 -25.59 44.20 24.05
CA HIS A 784 -26.67 44.34 25.01
C HIS A 784 -26.15 44.64 26.43
N ARG A 785 -24.97 44.13 26.81
CA ARG A 785 -24.32 44.46 28.09
C ARG A 785 -23.67 45.85 28.11
N ALA A 786 -23.40 46.44 26.94
CA ALA A 786 -22.73 47.73 26.79
C ALA A 786 -23.69 48.93 26.70
N SER A 787 -25.00 48.71 26.66
CA SER A 787 -26.06 49.72 26.48
C SER A 787 -26.37 50.59 27.72
N GLY A 788 -25.38 50.82 28.61
CA GLY A 788 -25.46 51.89 29.60
C GLY A 788 -25.54 53.28 28.94
N PRO A 789 -25.90 54.35 29.68
CA PRO A 789 -26.05 55.69 29.11
C PRO A 789 -24.79 56.10 28.34
N LEU A 790 -24.93 56.27 27.02
CA LEU A 790 -23.85 56.63 26.10
C LEU A 790 -23.30 58.02 26.46
N ASP A 791 -22.15 58.05 27.13
CA ASP A 791 -21.29 59.23 27.26
C ASP A 791 -20.25 59.28 26.14
N ALA A 792 -19.93 60.51 25.72
CA ALA A 792 -19.03 60.78 24.59
C ALA A 792 -17.60 60.27 24.81
N GLN A 793 -17.20 60.09 26.08
CA GLN A 793 -15.81 59.86 26.47
C GLN A 793 -15.53 58.44 26.97
N GLY A 794 -16.53 57.62 27.29
CA GLY A 794 -16.34 56.30 27.88
C GLY A 794 -17.04 55.16 27.12
N THR A 795 -18.31 55.34 26.78
CA THR A 795 -19.17 54.24 26.30
C THR A 795 -19.33 54.23 24.77
N ALA A 796 -19.34 55.39 24.10
CA ALA A 796 -19.44 55.45 22.64
C ALA A 796 -18.28 54.73 21.89
N PRO A 797 -17.00 54.87 22.29
CA PRO A 797 -15.90 54.13 21.64
C PRO A 797 -15.99 52.62 21.88
N LYS A 798 -16.41 52.19 23.07
CA LYS A 798 -16.62 50.76 23.39
C LYS A 798 -17.77 50.16 22.58
N PHE A 799 -18.84 50.92 22.41
CA PHE A 799 -20.00 50.52 21.61
C PHE A 799 -19.65 50.45 20.11
N ALA A 800 -18.91 51.44 19.58
CA ALA A 800 -18.42 51.42 18.20
C ALA A 800 -17.44 50.26 17.94
N ALA A 801 -16.59 49.92 18.91
CA ALA A 801 -15.69 48.76 18.82
C ALA A 801 -16.47 47.44 18.77
N ALA A 802 -17.52 47.31 19.58
CA ALA A 802 -18.40 46.15 19.56
C ALA A 802 -19.17 46.01 18.23
N LEU A 803 -19.66 47.13 17.67
CA LEU A 803 -20.28 47.16 16.33
C LEU A 803 -19.30 46.79 15.21
N LEU A 804 -18.06 47.27 15.27
CA LEU A 804 -17.00 46.87 14.34
C LEU A 804 -16.69 45.38 14.41
N ALA A 805 -16.65 44.81 15.62
CA ALA A 805 -16.49 43.37 15.79
C ALA A 805 -17.67 42.61 15.16
N ILE A 806 -18.92 43.06 15.38
CA ILE A 806 -20.09 42.46 14.72
C ILE A 806 -19.99 42.55 13.20
N VAL A 807 -19.64 43.71 12.63
CA VAL A 807 -19.48 43.88 11.17
C VAL A 807 -18.38 42.96 10.62
N ALA A 808 -17.26 42.82 11.34
CA ALA A 808 -16.18 41.93 10.96
C ALA A 808 -16.58 40.45 10.99
N GLU A 809 -17.28 40.00 12.03
CA GLU A 809 -17.78 38.62 12.13
C GLU A 809 -18.88 38.32 11.11
N THR A 810 -19.76 39.30 10.85
CA THR A 810 -20.80 39.23 9.83
C THR A 810 -20.20 39.02 8.43
N LYS A 811 -19.07 39.66 8.12
CA LYS A 811 -18.35 39.48 6.84
C LYS A 811 -17.76 38.08 6.67
N LYS A 812 -17.48 37.36 7.76
CA LYS A 812 -17.01 35.98 7.72
C LYS A 812 -18.14 34.99 7.40
N VAL A 813 -19.39 35.39 7.63
CA VAL A 813 -20.57 34.60 7.26
C VAL A 813 -20.99 34.97 5.84
N GLU A 814 -20.63 34.14 4.85
CA GLU A 814 -20.84 34.41 3.43
C GLU A 814 -22.25 34.89 3.07
N ARG A 815 -23.30 34.36 3.71
CA ARG A 815 -24.69 34.78 3.48
C ARG A 815 -25.02 36.14 4.06
N LEU A 816 -24.53 36.47 5.26
CA LEU A 816 -24.70 37.82 5.82
C LEU A 816 -23.88 38.83 5.00
N ALA A 817 -22.69 38.43 4.54
CA ALA A 817 -21.88 39.19 3.59
C ALA A 817 -22.61 39.45 2.26
N ARG A 818 -23.30 38.44 1.70
CA ARG A 818 -24.15 38.58 0.51
C ARG A 818 -25.42 39.41 0.76
N ALA A 819 -25.90 39.48 1.99
CA ALA A 819 -27.00 40.34 2.41
C ALA A 819 -26.53 41.76 2.78
N MET A 820 -25.22 42.02 2.85
CA MET A 820 -24.68 43.35 3.10
C MET A 820 -25.05 44.40 2.07
N PRO A 821 -25.26 44.14 0.76
CA PRO A 821 -25.76 45.17 -0.15
C PRO A 821 -27.19 45.56 0.25
N VAL A 822 -27.30 46.45 1.22
CA VAL A 822 -28.51 47.13 1.64
C VAL A 822 -28.53 48.42 0.84
N ASP A 823 -29.61 48.65 0.09
CA ASP A 823 -29.72 49.79 -0.82
C ASP A 823 -29.37 51.11 -0.11
N GLY A 824 -28.41 51.84 -0.68
CA GLY A 824 -27.99 53.16 -0.18
C GLY A 824 -27.04 53.14 1.02
N VAL A 825 -26.31 52.05 1.28
CA VAL A 825 -25.32 51.96 2.38
C VAL A 825 -23.92 51.68 1.82
N ASP A 826 -22.99 52.62 2.05
CA ASP A 826 -21.55 52.40 1.83
C ASP A 826 -20.91 51.80 3.09
N TYR A 827 -20.66 50.50 3.08
CA TYR A 827 -20.10 49.77 4.23
C TYR A 827 -18.65 50.12 4.51
N ALA A 828 -17.86 50.48 3.49
CA ALA A 828 -16.49 50.93 3.70
C ALA A 828 -16.49 52.29 4.42
N LEU A 829 -17.44 53.17 4.06
CA LEU A 829 -17.67 54.41 4.79
C LEU A 829 -18.15 54.15 6.22
N LEU A 830 -19.07 53.20 6.43
CA LEU A 830 -19.57 52.85 7.76
C LEU A 830 -18.46 52.32 8.69
N GLU A 831 -17.63 51.39 8.21
CA GLU A 831 -16.48 50.86 8.95
C GLU A 831 -15.47 51.95 9.28
N LYS A 832 -15.20 52.83 8.32
CA LYS A 832 -14.31 53.97 8.52
C LYS A 832 -14.85 54.91 9.61
N THR A 833 -16.14 55.23 9.58
CA THR A 833 -16.79 56.08 10.58
C THR A 833 -16.76 55.44 11.97
N LEU A 834 -17.12 54.16 12.10
CA LEU A 834 -17.03 53.44 13.38
C LEU A 834 -15.59 53.37 13.89
N ALA A 835 -14.61 53.15 13.01
CA ALA A 835 -13.20 53.09 13.39
C ALA A 835 -12.65 54.45 13.84
N GLN A 836 -13.19 55.56 13.32
CA GLN A 836 -12.87 56.91 13.79
C GLN A 836 -13.44 57.16 15.19
N ILE A 837 -14.68 56.74 15.45
CA ILE A 837 -15.33 56.83 16.77
C ILE A 837 -14.55 56.03 17.82
N VAL A 838 -14.07 54.82 17.48
CA VAL A 838 -13.22 54.00 18.37
C VAL A 838 -11.92 54.72 18.74
N LYS A 839 -11.35 55.48 17.79
CA LYS A 839 -10.13 56.26 18.01
C LYS A 839 -10.38 57.60 18.71
N GLY A 840 -11.64 57.96 18.98
CA GLY A 840 -12.04 59.24 19.56
C GLY A 840 -11.76 60.44 18.66
N GLN A 841 -11.80 60.23 17.33
CA GLN A 841 -11.48 61.24 16.30
C GLN A 841 -12.71 61.92 15.73
#